data_AF-A0A1V5QMM0-F1
#
_entry.id   AF-A0A1V5QMM0-F1
#
_cell.length_a   1.000
_cell.length_b   1.000
_cell.length_c   1.000
_cell.angle_alpha   90.00
_cell.angle_beta   90.00
_cell.angle_gamma   90.00
#
_symmetry.space_group_name_H-M   'P 1'
#
loop_
_entity.id
_entity.type
_entity.pdbx_description
1 polymer ?
#
loop_
_entity_poly.entity_id
_entity_poly.type
_entity_poly.pdbx_seq_one_letter_code
_entity_poly.pdbx_strand_id
1 'polypeptide(L)'
;MVSVESILEYEEVMLFPKITSFTANVDELVLKRFSICNSTNEPTSSIEWSRASNPDANMLEWFTWPIIDLEGNEINSIPSGSCVEFDLNFYIPFDAVSGVYDANISANFSDGSTNSAYFFVTVNKSFELNHSFFSTQNDSLNPFFNTSKFVSKNNYNFWTASGELDWNKDADYTFNSIDYNRDLNGLVGYWKFDDKNVSGYVLDSATGEYNGRLTNGANINGVGLWDSNAGFFDGVDDWMYTGDLKDLHNVRDLTLSAWIYPTSNGVVFYEVGRPGFWYDSQIEVVGDSVKYRVWNTSDITISGVKLNSWNFVSLVYNDSASTLTGYLNNSNSTSSVSSRLHPILYGGEPIYTYGIGQGGATNLGSGAYFSGKIDEVKIYNRALSQEEILADYNSFLNAKFVNGNIIDAGKKADWNSFVINSDVNYSFGREICGASDSGCEPDKFNDGLVGLWHLNEKNSSNKIFNSATGEWDGTLVNYADVNGVGLWDSNAGFFGGVNDQVRVSHREELEPSDITMSIWINPTSWSHNSTATSLFSKRSSYQGGFFLFYLNNSSSINWDWCDLGSSQNRWDTEYTPPLNTWTNLVAVRNNTGRYLYVNGNLFSWTNVAGASKGISTGSDLFIGGDFVAGYRFKGLIEEPIIWNRALSSNEVLDLYRKGIIILDLDVYTCSDVSCSNKSSSQYFTNVPNSKIVELGSLLNSRYLGFDVFFRKASGFEDFNAKDYFVGSFIKDFNLIYYK
;
A
#
# COMPACT_ATOMS: atom_id res chain seq x y z
N MET A 1 10.59 10.21 80.62
CA MET A 1 11.05 9.33 79.55
C MET A 1 9.84 8.63 79.00
N VAL A 2 9.67 8.80 77.69
CA VAL A 2 8.82 8.04 76.77
C VAL A 2 7.31 8.27 76.85
N SER A 3 6.85 8.65 75.67
CA SER A 3 5.53 8.85 75.12
C SER A 3 4.56 7.69 75.32
N VAL A 4 3.36 8.11 75.68
CA VAL A 4 2.04 7.51 75.46
C VAL A 4 1.66 7.87 73.99
N GLU A 5 0.97 7.08 73.16
CA GLU A 5 -0.38 6.54 73.33
C GLU A 5 -0.69 5.59 72.14
N SER A 6 -1.28 4.43 72.43
CA SER A 6 -2.17 3.69 71.53
C SER A 6 -3.54 4.38 71.45
N ILE A 7 -4.31 4.28 70.35
CA ILE A 7 -5.80 4.09 70.32
C ILE A 7 -6.43 4.32 68.90
N LEU A 8 -7.17 3.27 68.46
CA LEU A 8 -8.46 3.14 67.71
C LEU A 8 -8.68 3.52 66.22
N GLU A 9 -9.30 2.53 65.53
CA GLU A 9 -10.36 2.53 64.47
C GLU A 9 -10.04 3.19 63.11
N TYR A 10 -10.25 2.55 61.93
CA TYR A 10 -11.50 2.00 61.37
C TYR A 10 -11.25 0.74 60.50
N GLU A 11 -12.07 -0.31 60.67
CA GLU A 11 -12.35 -1.30 59.62
C GLU A 11 -13.49 -0.77 58.74
N GLU A 12 -13.24 -0.49 57.47
CA GLU A 12 -14.27 -0.51 56.41
C GLU A 12 -13.85 -1.50 55.33
N VAL A 13 -14.38 -2.73 55.45
CA VAL A 13 -14.28 -3.76 54.42
C VAL A 13 -15.33 -3.46 53.34
N MET A 14 -14.90 -2.97 52.18
CA MET A 14 -15.75 -2.91 50.99
C MET A 14 -15.81 -4.27 50.28
N LEU A 15 -17.00 -4.86 50.23
CA LEU A 15 -17.31 -6.13 49.57
C LEU A 15 -17.48 -5.92 48.05
N PHE A 16 -16.60 -6.49 47.23
CA PHE A 16 -16.80 -6.61 45.78
C PHE A 16 -17.56 -7.92 45.44
N PRO A 17 -18.38 -7.92 44.38
CA PRO A 17 -18.95 -9.17 43.87
C PRO A 17 -17.82 -10.02 43.27
N LYS A 18 -17.45 -11.10 43.96
CA LYS A 18 -16.57 -12.13 43.43
C LYS A 18 -17.33 -12.87 42.32
N ILE A 19 -16.95 -12.68 41.05
CA ILE A 19 -17.43 -13.56 39.98
C ILE A 19 -16.69 -14.88 40.14
N THR A 20 -17.44 -15.97 40.34
CA THR A 20 -16.86 -17.29 40.60
C THR A 20 -16.80 -18.20 39.37
N SER A 21 -17.26 -17.77 38.18
CA SER A 21 -16.99 -18.39 36.86
C SER A 21 -17.85 -17.75 35.76
N PHE A 22 -17.40 -17.81 34.51
CA PHE A 22 -18.25 -17.63 33.33
C PHE A 22 -17.96 -18.68 32.25
N THR A 23 -18.98 -18.98 31.44
CA THR A 23 -18.86 -19.88 30.28
C THR A 23 -19.05 -19.04 29.02
N ALA A 24 -18.14 -19.15 28.06
CA ALA A 24 -18.20 -18.44 26.78
C ALA A 24 -17.76 -19.39 25.65
N ASN A 25 -18.34 -19.24 24.46
CA ASN A 25 -17.90 -19.97 23.28
C ASN A 25 -16.73 -19.24 22.59
N VAL A 26 -16.01 -19.96 21.73
CA VAL A 26 -14.96 -19.37 20.88
C VAL A 26 -15.61 -18.33 19.96
N ASP A 27 -14.95 -17.18 19.73
CA ASP A 27 -15.44 -16.01 18.97
C ASP A 27 -16.62 -15.23 19.59
N GLU A 28 -16.84 -15.35 20.90
CA GLU A 28 -17.90 -14.63 21.61
C GLU A 28 -17.35 -13.43 22.41
N LEU A 29 -17.89 -12.22 22.17
CA LEU A 29 -17.65 -11.05 23.01
C LEU A 29 -18.53 -11.14 24.26
N VAL A 30 -17.92 -11.26 25.44
CA VAL A 30 -18.67 -11.28 26.70
C VAL A 30 -18.67 -9.89 27.31
N LEU A 31 -19.84 -9.24 27.28
CA LEU A 31 -20.08 -7.96 27.95
C LEU A 31 -20.55 -8.21 29.38
N LYS A 32 -19.85 -7.65 30.36
CA LYS A 32 -20.29 -7.68 31.77
C LYS A 32 -20.28 -6.29 32.36
N ARG A 33 -21.41 -5.93 32.98
CA ARG A 33 -21.57 -4.68 33.72
C ARG A 33 -21.04 -4.83 35.14
N PHE A 34 -20.29 -3.84 35.57
CA PHE A 34 -19.73 -3.72 36.90
C PHE A 34 -20.13 -2.39 37.52
N SER A 35 -20.22 -2.36 38.85
CA SER A 35 -20.47 -1.15 39.62
C SER A 35 -19.37 -1.02 40.68
N ILE A 36 -18.71 0.13 40.76
CA ILE A 36 -17.76 0.46 41.83
C ILE A 36 -18.36 1.60 42.66
N CYS A 37 -18.41 1.41 43.97
CA CYS A 37 -18.92 2.41 44.90
C CYS A 37 -17.78 2.96 45.77
N ASN A 38 -17.72 4.27 45.95
CA ASN A 38 -16.87 4.90 46.97
C ASN A 38 -17.66 5.05 48.27
N SER A 39 -17.40 4.19 49.26
CA SER A 39 -18.06 4.26 50.58
C SER A 39 -17.46 5.31 51.52
N THR A 40 -16.32 5.90 51.17
CA THR A 40 -15.60 6.83 52.05
C THR A 40 -16.21 8.23 52.01
N ASN A 41 -15.94 9.04 53.04
CA ASN A 41 -16.45 10.42 53.16
C ASN A 41 -15.71 11.46 52.30
N GLU A 42 -14.74 11.04 51.48
CA GLU A 42 -13.90 11.89 50.63
C GLU A 42 -13.92 11.38 49.17
N PRO A 43 -13.90 12.26 48.15
CA PRO A 43 -13.72 11.83 46.76
C PRO A 43 -12.31 11.24 46.52
N THR A 44 -12.20 10.26 45.61
CA THR A 44 -10.88 9.73 45.20
C THR A 44 -10.10 10.82 44.45
N SER A 45 -8.83 11.05 44.78
CA SER A 45 -8.05 12.15 44.16
C SER A 45 -7.55 11.81 42.76
N SER A 46 -7.37 10.52 42.47
CA SER A 46 -6.84 10.01 41.20
C SER A 46 -7.00 8.49 41.17
N ILE A 47 -7.40 7.91 40.04
CA ILE A 47 -7.33 6.46 39.82
C ILE A 47 -6.04 6.18 39.05
N GLU A 48 -5.13 5.39 39.63
CA GLU A 48 -3.84 5.04 39.01
C GLU A 48 -3.76 3.54 38.74
N TRP A 49 -3.40 3.17 37.52
CA TRP A 49 -3.32 1.77 37.09
C TRP A 49 -1.89 1.26 37.23
N SER A 50 -1.66 0.24 38.07
CA SER A 50 -0.33 -0.37 38.23
C SER A 50 -0.29 -1.82 37.72
N ARG A 51 0.87 -2.19 37.17
CA ARG A 51 1.16 -3.49 36.55
C ARG A 51 1.50 -4.51 37.64
N ALA A 52 0.77 -5.62 37.73
CA ALA A 52 1.23 -6.78 38.51
C ALA A 52 2.01 -7.74 37.60
N SER A 53 3.28 -7.98 37.90
CA SER A 53 4.05 -9.05 37.27
C SER A 53 3.70 -10.38 37.93
N ASN A 54 3.09 -11.30 37.20
CA ASN A 54 3.11 -12.73 37.55
C ASN A 54 4.25 -13.40 36.76
N PRO A 55 5.29 -13.95 37.42
CA PRO A 55 6.44 -14.55 36.72
C PRO A 55 6.12 -15.78 35.86
N ASP A 56 4.94 -16.40 36.04
CA ASP A 56 4.63 -17.73 35.49
C ASP A 56 3.62 -17.74 34.31
N ALA A 57 3.24 -16.58 33.76
CA ALA A 57 2.30 -16.50 32.64
C ALA A 57 2.98 -16.10 31.33
N ASN A 58 3.27 -17.08 30.47
CA ASN A 58 3.68 -16.85 29.09
C ASN A 58 2.48 -16.42 28.24
N MET A 59 2.62 -15.29 27.53
CA MET A 59 1.72 -14.73 26.53
C MET A 59 0.32 -14.32 26.99
N LEU A 60 0.22 -13.10 27.50
CA LEU A 60 -0.95 -12.22 27.32
C LEU A 60 -0.40 -10.79 27.18
N GLU A 61 -0.74 -10.09 26.08
CA GLU A 61 -0.53 -8.65 25.95
C GLU A 61 -1.63 -7.93 26.74
N TRP A 62 -1.25 -6.93 27.55
CA TRP A 62 -2.17 -6.25 28.47
C TRP A 62 -2.34 -4.79 28.05
N PHE A 63 -3.58 -4.41 27.76
CA PHE A 63 -3.96 -3.03 27.46
C PHE A 63 -4.43 -2.31 28.72
N THR A 64 -3.94 -1.09 28.93
CA THR A 64 -4.55 -0.13 29.86
C THR A 64 -5.56 0.71 29.09
N TRP A 65 -6.84 0.63 29.45
CA TRP A 65 -7.89 1.49 28.90
C TRP A 65 -8.38 2.44 29.99
N PRO A 66 -8.72 3.70 29.66
CA PRO A 66 -9.54 4.51 30.54
C PRO A 66 -10.92 3.84 30.73
N ILE A 67 -11.42 3.76 31.97
CA ILE A 67 -12.80 3.32 32.19
C ILE A 67 -13.71 4.48 31.80
N ILE A 68 -14.62 4.18 30.89
CA ILE A 68 -15.63 5.10 30.39
C ILE A 68 -16.97 4.71 31.04
N ASP A 69 -17.69 5.69 31.59
CA ASP A 69 -19.04 5.46 32.09
C ASP A 69 -20.01 5.12 30.94
N LEU A 70 -21.24 4.73 31.27
CA LEU A 70 -22.27 4.40 30.27
C LEU A 70 -22.66 5.59 29.37
N GLU A 71 -22.20 6.80 29.68
CA GLU A 71 -22.49 8.05 28.98
C GLU A 71 -21.32 8.52 28.11
N GLY A 72 -20.19 7.79 28.11
CA GLY A 72 -19.02 8.09 27.28
C GLY A 72 -17.95 8.93 27.97
N ASN A 73 -18.06 9.19 29.28
CA ASN A 73 -17.11 10.03 30.01
C ASN A 73 -16.02 9.18 30.70
N GLU A 74 -14.77 9.63 30.61
CA GLU A 74 -13.64 9.04 31.32
C GLU A 74 -13.75 9.27 32.83
N ILE A 75 -13.68 8.19 33.60
CA ILE A 75 -13.84 8.23 35.06
C ILE A 75 -12.47 8.43 35.72
N ASN A 76 -12.17 9.68 36.05
CA ASN A 76 -10.91 10.07 36.69
C ASN A 76 -11.01 10.17 38.22
N SER A 77 -12.24 10.15 38.77
CA SER A 77 -12.52 10.08 40.21
C SER A 77 -13.94 9.57 40.48
N ILE A 78 -14.18 8.96 41.64
CA ILE A 78 -15.52 8.54 42.11
C ILE A 78 -15.93 9.41 43.31
N PRO A 79 -17.01 10.21 43.20
CA PRO A 79 -17.51 11.03 44.29
C PRO A 79 -17.85 10.21 45.54
N SER A 80 -17.65 10.81 46.72
CA SER A 80 -18.02 10.20 48.01
C SER A 80 -19.49 9.75 48.03
N GLY A 81 -19.74 8.54 48.52
CA GLY A 81 -21.08 7.96 48.64
C GLY A 81 -21.75 7.59 47.31
N SER A 82 -21.02 7.62 46.19
CA SER A 82 -21.55 7.35 44.85
C SER A 82 -21.00 6.06 44.26
N CYS A 83 -21.77 5.47 43.34
CA CYS A 83 -21.35 4.32 42.54
C CYS A 83 -21.26 4.72 41.07
N VAL A 84 -20.27 4.18 40.37
CA VAL A 84 -20.11 4.32 38.92
C VAL A 84 -20.22 2.94 38.29
N GLU A 85 -21.04 2.86 37.23
CA GLU A 85 -21.20 1.66 36.43
C GLU A 85 -20.38 1.73 35.15
N PHE A 86 -19.79 0.60 34.75
CA PHE A 86 -19.02 0.47 33.52
C PHE A 86 -19.11 -0.95 33.00
N ASP A 87 -18.91 -1.11 31.69
CA ASP A 87 -18.92 -2.41 31.03
C ASP A 87 -17.46 -2.84 30.72
N LEU A 88 -17.09 -4.07 31.10
CA LEU A 88 -15.83 -4.69 30.69
C LEU A 88 -16.09 -5.72 29.59
N ASN A 89 -15.27 -5.64 28.54
CA ASN A 89 -15.33 -6.52 27.39
C ASN A 89 -14.19 -7.54 27.46
N PHE A 90 -14.53 -8.82 27.38
CA PHE A 90 -13.56 -9.91 27.25
C PHE A 90 -13.69 -10.54 25.87
N TYR A 91 -12.55 -10.72 25.17
CA TYR A 91 -12.47 -11.42 23.89
C TYR A 91 -11.62 -12.68 24.04
N ILE A 92 -12.10 -13.81 23.52
CA ILE A 92 -11.41 -15.10 23.54
C ILE A 92 -10.98 -15.43 22.10
N PRO A 93 -9.66 -15.50 21.80
CA PRO A 93 -9.18 -15.70 20.44
C PRO A 93 -9.45 -17.11 19.90
N PHE A 94 -9.47 -17.21 18.57
CA PHE A 94 -9.91 -18.38 17.78
C PHE A 94 -9.14 -19.68 18.04
N ASP A 95 -7.92 -19.58 18.54
CA ASP A 95 -7.00 -20.67 18.84
C ASP A 95 -7.14 -21.24 20.27
N ALA A 96 -8.06 -20.69 21.08
CA ALA A 96 -8.37 -21.21 22.40
C ALA A 96 -9.34 -22.41 22.35
N VAL A 97 -9.09 -23.44 23.17
CA VAL A 97 -10.01 -24.57 23.36
C VAL A 97 -11.25 -24.09 24.13
N SER A 98 -12.46 -24.42 23.68
CA SER A 98 -13.70 -24.03 24.40
C SER A 98 -13.68 -24.53 25.86
N GLY A 99 -13.95 -23.67 26.83
CA GLY A 99 -13.89 -24.02 28.25
C GLY A 99 -14.64 -23.06 29.17
N VAL A 100 -14.58 -23.34 30.47
CA VAL A 100 -15.02 -22.43 31.54
C VAL A 100 -13.80 -21.62 31.98
N TYR A 101 -13.92 -20.30 32.00
CA TYR A 101 -12.82 -19.38 32.31
C TYR A 101 -13.08 -18.70 33.65
N ASP A 102 -12.06 -18.68 34.51
CA ASP A 102 -12.10 -18.03 35.82
C ASP A 102 -11.22 -16.78 35.79
N ALA A 103 -11.86 -15.61 35.87
CA ALA A 103 -11.19 -14.32 36.05
C ALA A 103 -11.49 -13.77 37.45
N ASN A 104 -10.43 -13.45 38.21
CA ASN A 104 -10.56 -12.73 39.48
C ASN A 104 -10.22 -11.27 39.24
N ILE A 105 -11.16 -10.38 39.59
CA ILE A 105 -10.93 -8.93 39.62
C ILE A 105 -10.84 -8.51 41.09
N SER A 106 -9.76 -7.84 41.47
CA SER A 106 -9.60 -7.27 42.81
C SER A 106 -9.11 -5.83 42.71
N ALA A 107 -9.68 -4.95 43.53
CA ALA A 107 -9.22 -3.58 43.69
C ALA A 107 -8.63 -3.39 45.08
N ASN A 108 -7.48 -2.73 45.19
CA ASN A 108 -6.88 -2.32 46.45
C ASN A 108 -6.82 -0.79 46.50
N PHE A 109 -7.29 -0.21 47.60
CA PHE A 109 -7.10 1.21 47.92
C PHE A 109 -5.91 1.30 48.88
N SER A 110 -4.91 2.14 48.57
CA SER A 110 -3.76 2.32 49.48
C SER A 110 -4.17 3.12 50.71
N ASP A 111 -3.67 2.72 51.87
CA ASP A 111 -3.95 3.38 53.15
C ASP A 111 -3.19 4.71 53.28
N GLY A 112 -3.93 5.81 53.12
CA GLY A 112 -3.71 6.99 53.97
C GLY A 112 -2.67 8.04 53.57
N SER A 113 -2.18 8.09 52.33
CA SER A 113 -1.40 9.28 51.87
C SER A 113 -1.55 9.69 50.41
N THR A 114 -2.06 8.79 49.56
CA THR A 114 -2.50 9.11 48.20
C THR A 114 -3.88 8.47 48.05
N ASN A 115 -4.93 9.24 47.74
CA ASN A 115 -6.28 8.70 47.53
C ASN A 115 -6.35 7.97 46.16
N SER A 116 -5.44 7.02 45.95
CA SER A 116 -5.25 6.26 44.72
C SER A 116 -5.82 4.84 44.87
N ALA A 117 -6.58 4.41 43.86
CA ALA A 117 -7.15 3.07 43.76
C ALA A 117 -6.42 2.27 42.67
N TYR A 118 -5.99 1.04 43.01
CA TYR A 118 -5.32 0.12 42.08
C TYR A 118 -6.21 -1.09 41.79
N PHE A 119 -6.24 -1.55 40.53
CA PHE A 119 -7.02 -2.71 40.10
C PHE A 119 -6.14 -3.81 39.52
N PHE A 120 -6.46 -5.06 39.84
CA PHE A 120 -5.79 -6.26 39.36
C PHE A 120 -6.82 -7.19 38.73
N VAL A 121 -6.53 -7.70 37.53
CA VAL A 121 -7.29 -8.76 36.88
C VAL A 121 -6.37 -9.96 36.68
N THR A 122 -6.72 -11.10 37.26
CA THR A 122 -5.95 -12.35 37.17
C THR A 122 -6.79 -13.44 36.52
N VAL A 123 -6.34 -13.99 35.40
CA VAL A 123 -6.96 -15.13 34.71
C VAL A 123 -6.12 -16.38 34.99
N ASN A 124 -6.73 -17.44 35.53
CA ASN A 124 -5.98 -18.62 35.99
C ASN A 124 -6.22 -19.86 35.11
N LYS A 125 -5.41 -20.09 34.06
CA LYS A 125 -5.02 -21.45 33.59
C LYS A 125 -3.93 -21.47 32.51
N SER A 126 -3.08 -22.50 32.56
CA SER A 126 -1.95 -22.78 31.66
C SER A 126 -2.33 -23.70 30.48
N PHE A 127 -1.72 -23.48 29.30
CA PHE A 127 -1.89 -24.27 28.07
C PHE A 127 -0.75 -25.29 27.88
N GLU A 128 -1.07 -26.48 27.36
CA GLU A 128 -0.11 -27.39 26.69
C GLU A 128 -0.37 -27.30 25.18
N LEU A 129 0.61 -26.79 24.41
CA LEU A 129 0.55 -26.79 22.94
C LEU A 129 1.18 -28.09 22.40
N ASN A 130 0.36 -28.97 21.84
CA ASN A 130 0.84 -30.02 20.94
C ASN A 130 0.96 -29.42 19.53
N HIS A 131 2.16 -28.96 19.16
CA HIS A 131 2.76 -28.96 17.81
C HIS A 131 3.88 -27.91 17.76
N SER A 132 5.12 -28.37 17.66
CA SER A 132 6.32 -27.54 17.60
C SER A 132 6.58 -27.04 16.18
N PHE A 133 6.38 -25.74 15.96
CA PHE A 133 7.02 -24.97 14.89
C PHE A 133 7.81 -23.83 15.53
N PHE A 134 9.13 -23.88 15.42
CA PHE A 134 9.99 -22.73 15.68
C PHE A 134 10.10 -21.92 14.38
N SER A 135 9.53 -20.72 14.36
CA SER A 135 10.00 -19.61 13.53
C SER A 135 9.85 -18.33 14.34
N THR A 136 10.98 -17.67 14.61
CA THR A 136 11.00 -16.31 15.15
C THR A 136 10.53 -15.36 14.08
N GLN A 137 9.23 -15.08 14.03
CA GLN A 137 8.65 -13.98 13.27
C GLN A 137 7.67 -13.25 14.18
N ASN A 138 8.02 -12.00 14.50
CA ASN A 138 7.13 -11.02 15.12
C ASN A 138 6.10 -10.56 14.09
N ASP A 139 5.20 -11.46 13.69
CA ASP A 139 3.99 -11.09 12.96
C ASP A 139 2.83 -11.10 13.95
N SER A 140 2.51 -9.91 14.45
CA SER A 140 1.26 -9.64 15.16
C SER A 140 0.11 -9.79 14.16
N LEU A 141 -0.51 -10.97 14.17
CA LEU A 141 -1.87 -11.17 13.69
C LEU A 141 -2.78 -10.21 14.46
N ASN A 142 -3.36 -9.26 13.73
CA ASN A 142 -4.17 -8.17 14.24
C ASN A 142 -5.66 -8.57 14.08
N PRO A 143 -6.40 -8.95 15.15
CA PRO A 143 -7.84 -9.11 15.08
C PRO A 143 -8.52 -7.76 15.38
N PHE A 144 -9.32 -7.32 14.41
CA PHE A 144 -10.18 -6.14 14.37
C PHE A 144 -10.84 -5.71 15.69
N PHE A 145 -10.78 -4.40 15.99
CA PHE A 145 -11.84 -3.73 16.76
C PHE A 145 -12.27 -2.41 16.13
N ASN A 146 -13.60 -2.32 15.99
CA ASN A 146 -14.40 -1.19 15.54
C ASN A 146 -14.47 -0.15 16.67
N THR A 147 -14.07 1.11 16.41
CA THR A 147 -14.40 2.23 17.31
C THR A 147 -15.24 3.25 16.57
N SER A 148 -16.42 3.51 17.14
CA SER A 148 -17.25 4.67 16.85
C SER A 148 -16.44 5.95 17.01
N LYS A 149 -16.09 6.58 15.87
CA LYS A 149 -15.52 7.93 15.80
C LYS A 149 -16.51 8.94 16.38
N PHE A 150 -16.18 9.53 17.53
CA PHE A 150 -16.73 10.82 17.91
C PHE A 150 -15.97 11.91 17.16
N VAL A 151 -16.57 12.48 16.11
CA VAL A 151 -16.10 13.72 15.50
C VAL A 151 -16.63 14.88 16.34
N SER A 152 -15.80 15.51 17.16
CA SER A 152 -16.18 16.76 17.82
C SER A 152 -15.85 17.94 16.89
N LYS A 153 -16.84 18.80 16.64
CA LYS A 153 -16.74 19.97 15.74
C LYS A 153 -15.97 21.16 16.31
N ASN A 154 -15.26 21.05 17.44
CA ASN A 154 -14.54 22.18 18.05
C ASN A 154 -13.25 21.75 18.76
N ASN A 155 -12.15 22.41 18.38
CA ASN A 155 -10.81 22.27 18.96
C ASN A 155 -10.78 22.49 20.48
N TYR A 156 -10.34 21.50 21.24
CA TYR A 156 -9.84 21.69 22.60
C TYR A 156 -8.48 20.99 22.75
N ASN A 157 -7.47 21.75 23.17
CA ASN A 157 -6.11 21.27 23.47
C ASN A 157 -6.06 20.71 24.89
N PHE A 158 -5.46 19.53 25.07
CA PHE A 158 -5.07 19.02 26.39
C PHE A 158 -3.69 19.59 26.77
N TRP A 159 -3.60 20.23 27.93
CA TRP A 159 -2.33 20.62 28.56
C TRP A 159 -1.94 19.55 29.58
N THR A 160 -0.72 19.03 29.53
CA THR A 160 -0.14 18.30 30.67
C THR A 160 0.76 19.24 31.49
N ALA A 161 0.56 19.21 32.80
CA ALA A 161 1.30 19.98 33.77
C ALA A 161 2.69 19.36 34.04
N SER A 162 3.62 20.23 34.38
CA SER A 162 5.04 20.03 34.73
C SER A 162 5.39 18.79 35.58
N GLY A 163 6.45 18.08 35.17
CA GLY A 163 7.23 17.14 35.98
C GLY A 163 8.38 16.54 35.17
N GLU A 164 9.53 16.28 35.80
CA GLU A 164 10.85 16.02 35.19
C GLU A 164 10.94 14.93 34.10
N LEU A 165 11.80 15.20 33.11
CA LEU A 165 12.20 14.32 32.00
C LEU A 165 13.11 13.19 32.48
N ASP A 166 12.72 11.94 32.19
CA ASP A 166 13.61 10.78 32.26
C ASP A 166 14.05 10.39 30.84
N TRP A 167 15.36 10.45 30.58
CA TRP A 167 15.98 10.26 29.27
C TRP A 167 16.35 8.79 29.10
N ASN A 168 15.49 8.03 28.42
CA ASN A 168 15.66 6.71 27.79
C ASN A 168 14.43 5.86 28.05
N LYS A 169 13.48 5.87 27.11
CA LYS A 169 12.57 4.75 26.82
C LYS A 169 11.76 5.09 25.57
N ASP A 170 11.72 4.13 24.67
CA ASP A 170 10.92 4.13 23.45
C ASP A 170 9.48 4.49 23.79
N ALA A 171 9.07 5.69 23.40
CA ALA A 171 7.69 6.13 23.47
C ALA A 171 7.07 5.85 22.10
N ASP A 172 6.30 4.77 22.01
CA ASP A 172 5.39 4.54 20.89
C ASP A 172 4.35 5.67 20.89
N TYR A 173 4.58 6.67 20.03
CA TYR A 173 3.58 7.69 19.75
C TYR A 173 2.49 7.06 18.87
N THR A 174 1.27 7.02 19.38
CA THR A 174 0.09 6.72 18.57
C THR A 174 -0.14 7.87 17.58
N PHE A 175 0.03 7.56 16.29
CA PHE A 175 -0.16 8.51 15.21
C PHE A 175 -1.65 8.80 14.99
N ASN A 176 -2.07 10.02 15.32
CA ASN A 176 -3.21 10.62 14.66
C ASN A 176 -2.77 10.99 13.25
N SER A 177 -3.29 10.29 12.24
CA SER A 177 -3.16 10.71 10.85
C SER A 177 -3.82 12.09 10.69
N ILE A 178 -3.01 13.13 10.67
CA ILE A 178 -3.44 14.45 10.20
C ILE A 178 -3.44 14.36 8.66
N ASP A 179 -4.59 13.95 8.12
CA ASP A 179 -4.92 14.06 6.69
C ASP A 179 -4.86 15.54 6.27
N TYR A 180 -3.71 16.02 5.78
CA TYR A 180 -3.57 17.38 5.23
C TYR A 180 -3.03 17.36 3.80
N ASN A 181 -3.95 17.09 2.86
CA ASN A 181 -4.26 17.94 1.69
C ASN A 181 -5.38 17.31 0.81
N ARG A 182 -6.26 16.48 1.40
CA ARG A 182 -7.60 16.34 0.82
C ARG A 182 -8.30 17.64 1.15
N ASP A 183 -8.72 18.40 0.16
CA ASP A 183 -9.58 19.55 0.41
C ASP A 183 -10.94 19.01 0.88
N LEU A 184 -11.04 18.73 2.18
CA LEU A 184 -12.26 18.26 2.84
C LEU A 184 -13.37 19.32 2.76
N ASN A 185 -13.03 20.55 2.35
CA ASN A 185 -14.00 21.59 2.13
C ASN A 185 -15.01 21.14 1.08
N GLY A 186 -16.24 20.93 1.52
CA GLY A 186 -17.34 20.49 0.70
C GLY A 186 -17.30 19.04 0.25
N LEU A 187 -16.39 18.20 0.75
CA LEU A 187 -16.43 16.75 0.50
C LEU A 187 -17.61 16.12 1.28
N VAL A 188 -18.55 15.54 0.55
CA VAL A 188 -19.78 14.94 1.10
C VAL A 188 -19.61 13.45 1.35
N GLY A 189 -18.99 12.74 0.41
CA GLY A 189 -18.80 11.29 0.51
C GLY A 189 -17.53 10.87 -0.21
N TYR A 190 -16.82 9.90 0.36
CA TYR A 190 -15.61 9.34 -0.20
C TYR A 190 -15.52 7.84 0.06
N TRP A 191 -15.66 7.03 -0.98
CA TRP A 191 -15.56 5.58 -0.92
C TRP A 191 -14.30 5.14 -1.65
N LYS A 192 -13.33 4.68 -0.86
CA LYS A 192 -12.05 4.18 -1.35
C LYS A 192 -12.18 2.84 -2.04
N PHE A 193 -13.02 1.95 -1.52
CA PHE A 193 -13.05 0.52 -1.87
C PHE A 193 -11.86 -0.31 -1.34
N ASP A 194 -10.97 0.31 -0.57
CA ASP A 194 -9.81 -0.35 0.06
C ASP A 194 -10.18 -1.18 1.31
N ASP A 195 -11.15 -0.70 2.10
CA ASP A 195 -11.46 -1.26 3.42
C ASP A 195 -12.53 -2.36 3.33
N LYS A 196 -12.12 -3.62 3.52
CA LYS A 196 -13.05 -4.75 3.69
C LYS A 196 -13.81 -4.62 5.01
N ASN A 197 -15.06 -4.17 4.95
CA ASN A 197 -16.04 -4.48 5.99
C ASN A 197 -16.85 -5.72 5.60
N VAL A 198 -16.97 -6.66 6.54
CA VAL A 198 -17.77 -7.87 6.38
C VAL A 198 -19.24 -7.44 6.24
N SER A 199 -19.93 -7.91 5.20
CA SER A 199 -21.39 -7.71 4.90
C SER A 199 -21.78 -6.77 3.73
N GLY A 200 -20.92 -6.57 2.73
CA GLY A 200 -21.34 -5.96 1.45
C GLY A 200 -21.49 -4.43 1.48
N TYR A 201 -20.68 -3.76 2.30
CA TYR A 201 -20.62 -2.29 2.38
C TYR A 201 -19.20 -1.78 2.12
N VAL A 202 -19.11 -0.55 1.64
CA VAL A 202 -17.87 0.25 1.47
C VAL A 202 -17.95 1.45 2.40
N LEU A 203 -16.91 1.69 3.19
CA LEU A 203 -16.92 2.77 4.17
C LEU A 203 -16.84 4.15 3.51
N ASP A 204 -17.63 5.10 4.02
CA ASP A 204 -17.46 6.51 3.73
C ASP A 204 -16.32 7.08 4.58
N SER A 205 -15.19 7.36 3.92
CA SER A 205 -14.00 7.96 4.51
C SER A 205 -14.09 9.47 4.68
N ALA A 206 -15.14 10.14 4.18
CA ALA A 206 -15.33 11.58 4.36
C ALA A 206 -15.95 11.89 5.73
N THR A 207 -17.14 11.34 5.99
CA THR A 207 -17.91 11.63 7.21
C THR A 207 -18.15 10.38 8.07
N GLY A 208 -18.17 9.21 7.45
CA GLY A 208 -18.59 7.95 8.07
C GLY A 208 -20.12 7.76 8.12
N GLU A 209 -20.90 8.75 7.67
CA GLU A 209 -22.37 8.73 7.73
C GLU A 209 -22.99 7.99 6.53
N TYR A 210 -22.32 8.02 5.37
CA TYR A 210 -22.89 7.57 4.10
C TYR A 210 -22.24 6.28 3.57
N ASN A 211 -22.09 5.25 4.41
CA ASN A 211 -21.49 3.98 3.97
C ASN A 211 -22.24 3.40 2.76
N GLY A 212 -21.49 3.10 1.70
CA GLY A 212 -22.02 2.63 0.43
C GLY A 212 -22.43 1.17 0.52
N ARG A 213 -23.61 0.81 0.05
CA ARG A 213 -24.11 -0.57 0.03
C ARG A 213 -23.93 -1.20 -1.34
N LEU A 214 -23.14 -2.26 -1.44
CA LEU A 214 -22.98 -3.04 -2.66
C LEU A 214 -24.20 -3.92 -2.89
N THR A 215 -24.61 -4.04 -4.15
CA THR A 215 -25.86 -4.69 -4.56
C THR A 215 -25.60 -5.71 -5.67
N ASN A 216 -26.37 -6.80 -5.65
CA ASN A 216 -26.46 -7.84 -6.69
C ASN A 216 -25.22 -8.68 -7.04
N GLY A 217 -24.09 -8.51 -6.34
CA GLY A 217 -22.88 -9.28 -6.63
C GLY A 217 -21.62 -8.42 -6.63
N ALA A 218 -21.83 -7.11 -6.74
CA ALA A 218 -20.82 -6.09 -6.57
C ALA A 218 -20.03 -6.38 -5.28
N ASN A 219 -18.71 -6.39 -5.40
CA ASN A 219 -17.79 -6.70 -4.32
C ASN A 219 -16.53 -5.86 -4.46
N ILE A 220 -15.58 -6.01 -3.54
CA ILE A 220 -14.32 -5.23 -3.51
C ILE A 220 -13.09 -6.07 -3.82
N ASN A 221 -13.27 -7.21 -4.50
CA ASN A 221 -12.16 -8.11 -4.88
C ASN A 221 -11.55 -7.73 -6.24
N GLY A 222 -11.86 -6.55 -6.78
CA GLY A 222 -11.12 -6.02 -7.93
C GLY A 222 -9.70 -5.63 -7.50
N VAL A 223 -8.70 -5.84 -8.35
CA VAL A 223 -7.37 -5.26 -8.10
C VAL A 223 -7.45 -3.75 -8.30
N GLY A 224 -7.16 -2.98 -7.25
CA GLY A 224 -7.29 -1.52 -7.16
C GLY A 224 -6.37 -0.72 -8.04
N LEU A 225 -6.48 0.62 -7.94
CA LEU A 225 -5.55 1.55 -8.56
C LEU A 225 -4.21 1.59 -7.85
N TRP A 226 -4.18 1.26 -6.56
CA TRP A 226 -2.98 1.33 -5.71
C TRP A 226 -2.84 0.17 -4.72
N ASP A 227 -3.84 -0.71 -4.61
CA ASP A 227 -3.88 -1.79 -3.65
C ASP A 227 -4.55 -3.06 -4.23
N SER A 228 -4.78 -4.03 -3.36
CA SER A 228 -5.44 -5.29 -3.73
C SER A 228 -6.97 -5.22 -3.80
N ASN A 229 -7.60 -4.04 -3.64
CA ASN A 229 -9.05 -3.90 -3.57
C ASN A 229 -9.60 -2.77 -4.45
N ALA A 230 -10.75 -3.00 -5.06
CA ALA A 230 -11.53 -2.02 -5.79
C ALA A 230 -12.91 -2.61 -6.00
N GLY A 231 -13.90 -1.73 -6.16
CA GLY A 231 -15.23 -2.16 -6.53
C GLY A 231 -15.19 -2.90 -7.85
N PHE A 232 -15.61 -4.16 -7.86
CA PHE A 232 -15.76 -4.99 -9.05
C PHE A 232 -17.24 -5.06 -9.41
N PHE A 233 -17.54 -4.71 -10.66
CA PHE A 233 -18.88 -4.66 -11.21
C PHE A 233 -18.89 -5.45 -12.52
N ASP A 234 -19.80 -6.40 -12.65
CA ASP A 234 -19.81 -7.35 -13.76
C ASP A 234 -20.42 -6.80 -15.07
N GLY A 235 -21.12 -5.67 -15.02
CA GLY A 235 -21.80 -5.06 -16.16
C GLY A 235 -23.22 -5.57 -16.41
N VAL A 236 -23.78 -6.37 -15.50
CA VAL A 236 -25.12 -6.94 -15.62
C VAL A 236 -26.12 -6.19 -14.74
N ASP A 237 -25.96 -6.25 -13.42
CA ASP A 237 -26.86 -5.62 -12.45
C ASP A 237 -26.18 -5.17 -11.14
N ASP A 238 -24.85 -5.13 -11.13
CA ASP A 238 -24.00 -4.71 -10.03
C ASP A 238 -23.93 -3.19 -9.88
N TRP A 239 -24.08 -2.68 -8.65
CA TRP A 239 -23.90 -1.26 -8.32
C TRP A 239 -23.77 -1.02 -6.80
N MET A 240 -23.34 0.19 -6.42
CA MET A 240 -23.28 0.66 -5.03
C MET A 240 -24.27 1.80 -4.77
N TYR A 241 -25.02 1.72 -3.66
CA TYR A 241 -25.95 2.75 -3.19
C TYR A 241 -25.34 3.58 -2.06
N THR A 242 -25.29 4.91 -2.20
CA THR A 242 -24.63 5.80 -1.21
C THR A 242 -25.45 6.10 0.05
N GLY A 243 -26.77 5.90 0.04
CA GLY A 243 -27.65 6.52 1.03
C GLY A 243 -28.00 7.99 0.70
N ASP A 244 -28.90 8.58 1.50
CA ASP A 244 -29.41 9.94 1.31
C ASP A 244 -28.36 10.98 1.74
N LEU A 245 -27.73 11.62 0.75
CA LEU A 245 -26.68 12.61 0.91
C LEU A 245 -27.29 13.98 1.24
N LYS A 246 -27.64 14.19 2.51
CA LYS A 246 -28.36 15.39 2.99
C LYS A 246 -27.61 16.69 2.75
N ASP A 247 -26.28 16.63 2.71
CA ASP A 247 -25.43 17.79 2.42
C ASP A 247 -25.60 18.32 0.99
N LEU A 248 -26.21 17.54 0.08
CA LEU A 248 -26.56 17.97 -1.27
C LEU A 248 -27.96 18.57 -1.40
N HIS A 249 -28.79 18.58 -0.33
CA HIS A 249 -30.21 18.94 -0.46
C HIS A 249 -30.43 20.41 -0.83
N ASN A 250 -29.53 21.30 -0.42
CA ASN A 250 -29.68 22.75 -0.58
C ASN A 250 -28.55 23.40 -1.40
N VAL A 251 -27.78 22.59 -2.14
CA VAL A 251 -26.69 23.05 -3.01
C VAL A 251 -26.91 22.59 -4.44
N ARG A 252 -26.47 23.40 -5.39
CA ARG A 252 -26.52 23.08 -6.82
C ARG A 252 -25.15 22.86 -7.43
N ASP A 253 -24.12 23.48 -6.85
CA ASP A 253 -22.74 23.15 -7.14
C ASP A 253 -22.48 21.67 -6.85
N LEU A 254 -21.69 21.04 -7.71
CA LEU A 254 -21.38 19.61 -7.59
C LEU A 254 -20.06 19.29 -8.24
N THR A 255 -19.29 18.44 -7.59
CA THR A 255 -18.21 17.70 -8.23
C THR A 255 -18.33 16.22 -7.94
N LEU A 256 -18.18 15.40 -8.98
CA LEU A 256 -18.09 13.94 -8.88
C LEU A 256 -16.71 13.53 -9.41
N SER A 257 -16.02 12.61 -8.75
CA SER A 257 -14.81 12.00 -9.30
C SER A 257 -14.69 10.52 -8.95
N ALA A 258 -14.06 9.76 -9.83
CA ALA A 258 -13.71 8.36 -9.58
C ALA A 258 -12.55 7.93 -10.49
N TRP A 259 -11.80 6.94 -10.03
CA TRP A 259 -10.95 6.14 -10.91
C TRP A 259 -11.74 4.95 -11.43
N ILE A 260 -11.65 4.69 -12.73
CA ILE A 260 -12.39 3.63 -13.40
C ILE A 260 -11.47 2.76 -14.27
N TYR A 261 -11.69 1.45 -14.23
CA TYR A 261 -11.09 0.47 -15.14
C TYR A 261 -12.21 -0.15 -15.98
N PRO A 262 -12.71 0.53 -17.02
CA PRO A 262 -13.81 0.03 -17.83
C PRO A 262 -13.35 -1.13 -18.71
N THR A 263 -14.12 -2.20 -18.78
CA THR A 263 -13.91 -3.31 -19.73
C THR A 263 -14.87 -3.23 -20.92
N SER A 264 -15.96 -2.45 -20.78
CA SER A 264 -16.94 -2.13 -21.83
C SER A 264 -17.69 -0.84 -21.51
N ASN A 265 -18.75 -0.52 -22.25
CA ASN A 265 -19.62 0.64 -21.98
C ASN A 265 -20.33 0.49 -20.63
N GLY A 266 -20.61 1.59 -19.94
CA GLY A 266 -21.42 1.55 -18.73
C GLY A 266 -21.48 2.87 -17.96
N VAL A 267 -22.52 3.01 -17.14
CA VAL A 267 -22.80 4.21 -16.32
C VAL A 267 -21.96 4.18 -15.05
N VAL A 268 -21.18 5.23 -14.77
CA VAL A 268 -20.34 5.35 -13.58
C VAL A 268 -21.10 6.01 -12.43
N PHE A 269 -21.71 7.17 -12.66
CA PHE A 269 -22.52 7.89 -11.68
C PHE A 269 -23.96 8.03 -12.16
N TYR A 270 -24.91 7.56 -11.36
CA TYR A 270 -26.34 7.66 -11.59
C TYR A 270 -27.01 8.37 -10.41
N GLU A 271 -27.45 9.61 -10.62
CA GLU A 271 -28.18 10.38 -9.61
C GLU A 271 -29.60 9.84 -9.47
N VAL A 272 -30.00 9.51 -8.25
CA VAL A 272 -31.30 8.92 -7.94
C VAL A 272 -31.99 9.74 -6.85
N GLY A 273 -33.19 10.23 -7.15
CA GLY A 273 -34.08 10.84 -6.17
C GLY A 273 -35.10 9.83 -5.68
N ARG A 274 -36.36 10.26 -5.51
CA ARG A 274 -37.43 9.33 -5.20
C ARG A 274 -37.57 8.26 -6.30
N PRO A 275 -37.62 6.96 -5.94
CA PRO A 275 -37.81 5.89 -6.89
C PRO A 275 -39.05 6.11 -7.77
N GLY A 276 -38.88 5.96 -9.08
CA GLY A 276 -39.91 6.16 -10.10
C GLY A 276 -40.08 7.60 -10.59
N PHE A 277 -39.38 8.58 -10.00
CA PHE A 277 -39.53 10.00 -10.34
C PHE A 277 -38.26 10.64 -10.89
N TRP A 278 -37.10 10.39 -10.28
CA TRP A 278 -35.87 11.08 -10.64
C TRP A 278 -34.70 10.13 -10.85
N TYR A 279 -34.11 10.20 -12.05
CA TYR A 279 -33.00 9.38 -12.49
C TYR A 279 -32.16 10.13 -13.53
N ASP A 280 -30.86 10.29 -13.30
CA ASP A 280 -29.95 10.98 -14.23
C ASP A 280 -28.58 10.31 -14.30
N SER A 281 -28.22 9.71 -15.45
CA SER A 281 -26.84 9.30 -15.72
C SER A 281 -25.98 10.54 -15.92
N GLN A 282 -25.01 10.74 -15.03
CA GLN A 282 -24.17 11.93 -15.01
C GLN A 282 -22.77 11.70 -15.56
N ILE A 283 -22.22 10.48 -15.43
CA ILE A 283 -20.95 10.07 -16.06
C ILE A 283 -21.14 8.69 -16.67
N GLU A 284 -20.82 8.51 -17.95
CA GLU A 284 -20.98 7.24 -18.67
C GLU A 284 -19.88 7.00 -19.70
N VAL A 285 -19.35 5.77 -19.74
CA VAL A 285 -18.41 5.31 -20.77
C VAL A 285 -19.18 4.79 -21.98
N VAL A 286 -18.91 5.37 -23.16
CA VAL A 286 -19.57 5.02 -24.43
C VAL A 286 -18.53 4.94 -25.55
N GLY A 287 -18.17 3.71 -25.94
CA GLY A 287 -17.15 3.45 -26.96
C GLY A 287 -15.76 3.85 -26.47
N ASP A 288 -15.11 4.71 -27.23
CA ASP A 288 -13.79 5.30 -26.91
C ASP A 288 -13.89 6.64 -26.17
N SER A 289 -15.07 6.99 -25.66
CA SER A 289 -15.36 8.29 -25.09
C SER A 289 -16.06 8.20 -23.72
N VAL A 290 -15.91 9.25 -22.90
CA VAL A 290 -16.71 9.47 -21.69
C VAL A 290 -17.66 10.63 -21.93
N LYS A 291 -18.90 10.45 -21.51
CA LYS A 291 -19.96 11.44 -21.58
C LYS A 291 -20.36 11.93 -20.20
N TYR A 292 -20.69 13.21 -20.12
CA TYR A 292 -21.07 13.88 -18.88
C TYR A 292 -22.36 14.68 -19.08
N ARG A 293 -23.23 14.68 -18.07
CA ARG A 293 -24.46 15.49 -18.06
C ARG A 293 -24.86 15.80 -16.62
N VAL A 294 -25.55 16.92 -16.44
CA VAL A 294 -26.46 17.12 -15.30
C VAL A 294 -27.86 17.42 -15.85
N TRP A 295 -28.92 17.00 -15.16
CA TRP A 295 -30.29 17.13 -15.68
C TRP A 295 -30.64 18.55 -16.14
N ASN A 296 -31.41 18.64 -17.23
CA ASN A 296 -31.77 19.88 -17.94
C ASN A 296 -30.62 20.55 -18.73
N THR A 297 -29.60 19.78 -19.09
CA THR A 297 -28.47 20.24 -19.93
C THR A 297 -28.19 19.26 -21.08
N SER A 298 -27.51 19.75 -22.13
CA SER A 298 -26.94 18.88 -23.16
C SER A 298 -25.72 18.13 -22.63
N ASP A 299 -25.52 16.88 -23.06
CA ASP A 299 -24.32 16.13 -22.71
C ASP A 299 -23.07 16.71 -23.38
N ILE A 300 -21.94 16.58 -22.69
CA ILE A 300 -20.61 16.88 -23.22
C ILE A 300 -19.81 15.58 -23.30
N THR A 301 -18.91 15.49 -24.28
CA THR A 301 -18.16 14.27 -24.58
C THR A 301 -16.66 14.57 -24.64
N ILE A 302 -15.85 13.64 -24.13
CA ILE A 302 -14.40 13.62 -24.31
C ILE A 302 -13.96 12.23 -24.78
N SER A 303 -13.14 12.17 -25.83
CA SER A 303 -12.62 10.91 -26.37
C SER A 303 -11.27 10.55 -25.75
N GLY A 304 -10.88 9.28 -25.85
CA GLY A 304 -9.58 8.77 -25.40
C GLY A 304 -9.62 7.91 -24.14
N VAL A 305 -10.80 7.48 -23.68
CA VAL A 305 -10.87 6.52 -22.57
C VAL A 305 -10.34 5.17 -23.05
N LYS A 306 -9.43 4.58 -22.28
CA LYS A 306 -8.84 3.28 -22.63
C LYS A 306 -9.58 2.18 -21.88
N LEU A 307 -10.19 1.25 -22.61
CA LEU A 307 -10.69 0.02 -22.01
C LEU A 307 -9.52 -0.82 -21.49
N ASN A 308 -9.77 -1.60 -20.44
CA ASN A 308 -8.77 -2.41 -19.77
C ASN A 308 -7.56 -1.60 -19.27
N SER A 309 -7.82 -0.38 -18.79
CA SER A 309 -6.82 0.51 -18.19
C SER A 309 -7.49 1.42 -17.17
N TRP A 310 -6.75 1.86 -16.16
CA TRP A 310 -7.27 2.86 -15.22
C TRP A 310 -7.35 4.22 -15.91
N ASN A 311 -8.49 4.90 -15.75
CA ASN A 311 -8.75 6.25 -16.20
C ASN A 311 -9.36 7.03 -15.04
N PHE A 312 -9.00 8.30 -14.90
CA PHE A 312 -9.67 9.20 -13.96
C PHE A 312 -10.81 9.92 -14.68
N VAL A 313 -11.99 9.98 -14.06
CA VAL A 313 -13.13 10.73 -14.59
C VAL A 313 -13.64 11.70 -13.53
N SER A 314 -13.98 12.91 -13.96
CA SER A 314 -14.66 13.87 -13.09
C SER A 314 -15.68 14.73 -13.84
N LEU A 315 -16.74 15.10 -13.13
CA LEU A 315 -17.75 16.06 -13.56
C LEU A 315 -17.74 17.23 -12.58
N VAL A 316 -17.67 18.47 -13.08
CA VAL A 316 -17.81 19.68 -12.27
C VAL A 316 -18.97 20.51 -12.81
N TYR A 317 -19.93 20.84 -11.96
CA TYR A 317 -20.98 21.81 -12.24
C TYR A 317 -20.87 23.00 -11.27
N ASN A 318 -20.74 24.20 -11.83
CA ASN A 318 -20.72 25.47 -11.10
C ASN A 318 -22.06 26.19 -11.31
N ASP A 319 -22.85 26.36 -10.26
CA ASP A 319 -24.19 26.95 -10.33
C ASP A 319 -24.15 28.45 -10.61
N SER A 320 -23.21 29.16 -9.98
CA SER A 320 -23.05 30.61 -10.17
C SER A 320 -22.75 30.99 -11.62
N ALA A 321 -22.02 30.13 -12.33
CA ALA A 321 -21.71 30.28 -13.75
C ALA A 321 -22.65 29.47 -14.67
N SER A 322 -23.49 28.59 -14.11
CA SER A 322 -24.29 27.59 -14.82
C SER A 322 -23.47 26.76 -15.80
N THR A 323 -22.27 26.35 -15.40
CA THR A 323 -21.28 25.73 -16.28
C THR A 323 -21.03 24.27 -15.88
N LEU A 324 -21.17 23.35 -16.83
CA LEU A 324 -20.79 21.94 -16.72
C LEU A 324 -19.46 21.70 -17.46
N THR A 325 -18.51 21.05 -16.80
CA THR A 325 -17.23 20.63 -17.39
C THR A 325 -16.96 19.16 -17.04
N GLY A 326 -16.56 18.35 -18.02
CA GLY A 326 -16.13 16.97 -17.83
C GLY A 326 -14.62 16.85 -17.95
N TYR A 327 -14.02 15.92 -17.19
CA TYR A 327 -12.60 15.65 -17.17
C TYR A 327 -12.35 14.16 -17.37
N LEU A 328 -11.43 13.85 -18.28
CA LEU A 328 -10.87 12.51 -18.46
C LEU A 328 -9.35 12.63 -18.33
N ASN A 329 -8.80 11.98 -17.31
CA ASN A 329 -7.39 12.08 -16.94
C ASN A 329 -7.01 13.57 -16.73
N ASN A 330 -5.91 14.04 -17.32
CA ASN A 330 -5.50 15.45 -17.25
C ASN A 330 -6.19 16.38 -18.27
N SER A 331 -7.16 15.89 -19.03
CA SER A 331 -7.80 16.64 -20.12
C SER A 331 -9.25 16.99 -19.75
N ASN A 332 -9.74 18.14 -20.21
CA ASN A 332 -11.11 18.58 -20.00
C ASN A 332 -11.89 18.70 -21.31
N SER A 333 -13.21 18.57 -21.22
CA SER A 333 -14.12 18.75 -22.33
C SER A 333 -14.35 20.25 -22.61
N THR A 334 -14.98 20.56 -23.74
CA THR A 334 -15.64 21.87 -23.87
C THR A 334 -16.77 21.96 -22.85
N SER A 335 -16.90 23.09 -22.16
CA SER A 335 -17.97 23.30 -21.18
C SER A 335 -19.33 23.51 -21.85
N SER A 336 -20.38 23.08 -21.17
CA SER A 336 -21.78 23.41 -21.50
C SER A 336 -22.29 24.45 -20.52
N VAL A 337 -23.10 25.42 -20.99
CA VAL A 337 -23.66 26.49 -20.16
C VAL A 337 -25.18 26.38 -20.13
N SER A 338 -25.72 25.83 -19.04
CA SER A 338 -27.15 25.72 -18.79
C SER A 338 -27.39 25.45 -17.31
N SER A 339 -28.50 25.95 -16.78
CA SER A 339 -28.87 25.70 -15.40
C SER A 339 -29.34 24.26 -15.18
N ARG A 340 -28.64 23.56 -14.29
CA ARG A 340 -28.96 22.23 -13.79
C ARG A 340 -30.27 22.20 -13.00
N LEU A 341 -31.02 21.11 -13.10
CA LEU A 341 -32.01 20.72 -12.09
C LEU A 341 -31.48 19.56 -11.23
N HIS A 342 -31.96 19.44 -9.98
CA HIS A 342 -31.64 18.32 -9.10
C HIS A 342 -32.87 17.93 -8.25
N PRO A 343 -32.88 16.73 -7.63
CA PRO A 343 -34.11 16.10 -7.13
C PRO A 343 -34.88 16.91 -6.09
N ILE A 344 -34.19 17.59 -5.18
CA ILE A 344 -34.81 18.31 -4.06
C ILE A 344 -35.45 19.63 -4.54
N LEU A 345 -34.72 20.45 -5.29
CA LEU A 345 -35.23 21.77 -5.70
C LEU A 345 -36.26 21.73 -6.84
N TYR A 346 -36.28 20.67 -7.66
CA TYR A 346 -37.23 20.57 -8.78
C TYR A 346 -38.53 19.84 -8.44
N GLY A 347 -38.59 19.12 -7.31
CA GLY A 347 -39.78 18.33 -6.93
C GLY A 347 -40.10 18.25 -5.43
N GLY A 348 -39.27 18.82 -4.55
CA GLY A 348 -39.42 18.65 -3.10
C GLY A 348 -39.20 17.20 -2.65
N GLU A 349 -38.44 16.42 -3.42
CA GLU A 349 -38.25 14.99 -3.14
C GLU A 349 -37.55 14.79 -1.79
N PRO A 350 -37.84 13.71 -1.05
CA PRO A 350 -37.29 13.52 0.30
C PRO A 350 -35.87 12.94 0.32
N ILE A 351 -35.33 12.53 -0.83
CA ILE A 351 -34.09 11.72 -0.92
C ILE A 351 -33.22 12.20 -2.09
N TYR A 352 -31.91 12.28 -1.86
CA TYR A 352 -30.89 12.56 -2.87
C TYR A 352 -29.73 11.55 -2.71
N THR A 353 -29.64 10.60 -3.65
CA THR A 353 -28.68 9.48 -3.57
C THR A 353 -27.92 9.32 -4.88
N TYR A 354 -26.85 8.54 -4.86
CA TYR A 354 -26.18 8.05 -6.07
C TYR A 354 -26.17 6.52 -6.11
N GLY A 355 -26.37 6.00 -7.32
CA GLY A 355 -25.99 4.66 -7.72
C GLY A 355 -24.66 4.70 -8.46
N ILE A 356 -23.61 4.14 -7.88
CA ILE A 356 -22.29 4.02 -8.50
C ILE A 356 -22.24 2.70 -9.27
N GLY A 357 -22.04 2.78 -10.59
CA GLY A 357 -22.10 1.64 -11.50
C GLY A 357 -23.51 1.29 -12.01
N GLN A 358 -24.55 2.00 -11.55
CA GLN A 358 -25.95 1.67 -11.85
C GLN A 358 -26.34 2.02 -13.30
N GLY A 359 -26.82 1.03 -14.05
CA GLY A 359 -27.42 1.21 -15.37
C GLY A 359 -28.83 1.82 -15.33
N GLY A 360 -29.30 2.38 -16.44
CA GLY A 360 -30.57 3.10 -16.47
C GLY A 360 -31.06 3.60 -17.82
N ALA A 361 -32.35 3.97 -17.87
CA ALA A 361 -33.03 4.42 -19.09
C ALA A 361 -32.71 5.88 -19.44
N THR A 362 -32.34 6.71 -18.46
CA THR A 362 -31.93 8.11 -18.68
C THR A 362 -30.43 8.23 -18.92
N ASN A 363 -29.92 7.42 -19.85
CA ASN A 363 -28.50 7.32 -20.17
C ASN A 363 -28.02 8.38 -21.18
N LEU A 364 -26.72 8.37 -21.44
CA LEU A 364 -25.97 9.24 -22.35
C LEU A 364 -25.54 8.50 -23.64
N GLY A 365 -25.83 7.20 -23.76
CA GLY A 365 -25.66 6.45 -25.00
C GLY A 365 -25.86 4.95 -24.89
N SER A 366 -25.42 4.30 -23.80
CA SER A 366 -25.51 2.86 -23.58
C SER A 366 -26.61 2.50 -22.58
N GLY A 367 -26.55 3.08 -21.38
CA GLY A 367 -27.41 2.76 -20.25
C GLY A 367 -27.12 1.42 -19.58
N ALA A 368 -26.09 0.71 -20.04
CA ALA A 368 -25.60 -0.50 -19.39
C ALA A 368 -25.07 -0.21 -17.98
N TYR A 369 -25.14 -1.22 -17.12
CA TYR A 369 -24.42 -1.22 -15.85
C TYR A 369 -22.92 -1.16 -16.11
N PHE A 370 -22.17 -0.59 -15.17
CA PHE A 370 -20.72 -0.51 -15.30
C PHE A 370 -20.10 -1.90 -15.29
N SER A 371 -19.24 -2.18 -16.27
CA SER A 371 -18.45 -3.40 -16.33
C SER A 371 -16.98 -3.05 -16.14
N GLY A 372 -16.38 -3.60 -15.08
CA GLY A 372 -14.98 -3.37 -14.75
C GLY A 372 -14.77 -3.05 -13.27
N LYS A 373 -13.81 -2.17 -12.98
CA LYS A 373 -13.48 -1.77 -11.61
C LYS A 373 -13.66 -0.28 -11.36
N ILE A 374 -14.10 0.11 -10.17
CA ILE A 374 -14.22 1.50 -9.72
C ILE A 374 -13.48 1.64 -8.39
N ASP A 375 -12.78 2.76 -8.24
CA ASP A 375 -11.96 3.07 -7.09
C ASP A 375 -12.07 4.59 -6.80
N GLU A 376 -11.75 5.00 -5.57
CA GLU A 376 -11.54 6.41 -5.22
C GLU A 376 -12.73 7.34 -5.52
N VAL A 377 -13.96 6.88 -5.25
CA VAL A 377 -15.21 7.58 -5.56
C VAL A 377 -15.42 8.74 -4.60
N LYS A 378 -15.51 9.97 -5.12
CA LYS A 378 -15.72 11.19 -4.33
C LYS A 378 -16.90 12.01 -4.85
N ILE A 379 -17.62 12.63 -3.91
CA ILE A 379 -18.72 13.55 -4.18
C ILE A 379 -18.52 14.81 -3.35
N TYR A 380 -18.57 15.98 -3.99
CA TYR A 380 -18.46 17.29 -3.34
C TYR A 380 -19.71 18.14 -3.57
N ASN A 381 -20.11 18.92 -2.57
CA ASN A 381 -21.20 19.90 -2.63
C ASN A 381 -20.77 21.27 -3.19
N ARG A 382 -19.62 21.32 -3.84
CA ARG A 382 -19.05 22.52 -4.47
C ARG A 382 -18.44 22.20 -5.83
N ALA A 383 -18.25 23.23 -6.64
CA ALA A 383 -17.48 23.15 -7.87
C ALA A 383 -15.99 23.22 -7.54
N LEU A 384 -15.23 22.17 -7.87
CA LEU A 384 -13.78 22.18 -7.78
C LEU A 384 -13.19 22.97 -8.97
N SER A 385 -12.09 23.67 -8.73
CA SER A 385 -11.30 24.33 -9.77
C SER A 385 -10.55 23.30 -10.62
N GLN A 386 -10.08 23.71 -11.80
CA GLN A 386 -9.26 22.85 -12.65
C GLN A 386 -7.98 22.41 -11.93
N GLU A 387 -7.39 23.27 -11.11
CA GLU A 387 -6.20 22.95 -10.31
C GLU A 387 -6.50 21.92 -9.22
N GLU A 388 -7.67 21.99 -8.59
CA GLU A 388 -8.12 21.01 -7.60
C GLU A 388 -8.41 19.66 -8.26
N ILE A 389 -9.04 19.64 -9.44
CA ILE A 389 -9.23 18.41 -10.22
C ILE A 389 -7.90 17.82 -10.67
N LEU A 390 -6.97 18.66 -11.13
CA LEU A 390 -5.63 18.23 -11.49
C LEU A 390 -4.87 17.70 -10.26
N ALA A 391 -5.10 18.27 -9.07
CA ALA A 391 -4.53 17.78 -7.82
C ALA A 391 -5.12 16.43 -7.42
N ASP A 392 -6.43 16.20 -7.54
CA ASP A 392 -7.08 14.89 -7.31
C ASP A 392 -6.56 13.86 -8.32
N TYR A 393 -6.51 14.20 -9.61
CA TYR A 393 -5.90 13.32 -10.63
C TYR A 393 -4.44 12.99 -10.30
N ASN A 394 -3.64 14.00 -9.97
CA ASN A 394 -2.22 13.82 -9.70
C ASN A 394 -1.93 13.16 -8.36
N SER A 395 -2.80 13.26 -7.35
CA SER A 395 -2.60 12.55 -6.07
C SER A 395 -2.62 11.04 -6.24
N PHE A 396 -3.21 10.57 -7.33
CA PHE A 396 -3.26 9.16 -7.74
C PHE A 396 -2.49 8.90 -9.05
N LEU A 397 -1.55 9.77 -9.42
CA LEU A 397 -0.53 9.47 -10.45
C LEU A 397 0.90 9.63 -9.93
N ASN A 398 1.10 10.67 -9.13
CA ASN A 398 2.30 10.89 -8.36
C ASN A 398 1.93 10.44 -6.96
N ALA A 399 2.52 9.36 -6.46
CA ALA A 399 2.26 8.94 -5.09
C ALA A 399 2.59 10.13 -4.17
N LYS A 400 1.56 10.74 -3.61
CA LYS A 400 1.69 11.72 -2.55
C LYS A 400 0.83 11.27 -1.38
N PHE A 401 1.46 11.35 -0.22
CA PHE A 401 0.93 11.44 1.15
C PHE A 401 1.30 10.26 2.05
N VAL A 402 2.48 10.39 2.64
CA VAL A 402 2.59 10.40 4.10
C VAL A 402 3.01 11.82 4.43
N ASN A 403 2.19 12.57 5.18
CA ASN A 403 2.69 13.76 5.85
C ASN A 403 3.77 13.23 6.80
N GLY A 404 5.03 13.54 6.51
CA GLY A 404 6.12 13.09 7.35
C GLY A 404 5.88 13.53 8.79
N ASN A 405 6.23 12.68 9.74
CA ASN A 405 6.15 13.03 11.15
C ASN A 405 6.83 14.38 11.37
N ILE A 406 6.15 15.30 12.03
CA ILE A 406 6.75 16.58 12.41
C ILE A 406 7.68 16.29 13.57
N ILE A 407 8.97 16.53 13.34
CA ILE A 407 10.01 16.28 14.33
C ILE A 407 10.18 17.55 15.14
N ASP A 408 9.94 17.46 16.44
CA ASP A 408 10.10 18.54 17.40
C ASP A 408 11.43 18.37 18.17
N ALA A 409 12.38 19.26 17.93
CA ALA A 409 13.66 19.29 18.65
C ALA A 409 13.55 19.82 20.10
N GLY A 410 12.35 20.17 20.58
CA GLY A 410 12.06 20.79 21.88
C GLY A 410 12.46 22.27 21.97
N LYS A 411 13.39 22.70 21.12
CA LYS A 411 13.90 24.07 20.97
C LYS A 411 14.39 24.29 19.55
N LYS A 412 14.69 25.54 19.20
CA LYS A 412 15.30 25.85 17.89
C LYS A 412 16.61 25.09 17.69
N ALA A 413 16.74 24.44 16.54
CA ALA A 413 17.87 23.62 16.15
C ALA A 413 18.30 23.92 14.70
N ASP A 414 19.58 23.64 14.42
CA ASP A 414 20.13 23.60 13.07
C ASP A 414 20.03 22.16 12.55
N TRP A 415 19.41 22.00 11.39
CA TRP A 415 19.14 20.70 10.77
C TRP A 415 20.17 20.45 9.68
N ASN A 416 21.10 19.51 9.91
CA ASN A 416 22.29 19.35 9.07
C ASN A 416 22.23 18.15 8.12
N SER A 417 21.61 17.04 8.53
CA SER A 417 21.51 15.84 7.69
C SER A 417 20.37 14.93 8.16
N PHE A 418 19.98 14.00 7.30
CA PHE A 418 19.01 12.95 7.62
C PHE A 418 19.42 11.60 7.01
N VAL A 419 18.88 10.52 7.58
CA VAL A 419 18.98 9.16 7.03
C VAL A 419 17.57 8.59 6.96
N ILE A 420 17.25 7.91 5.86
CA ILE A 420 16.04 7.10 5.75
C ILE A 420 16.39 5.70 6.25
N ASN A 421 15.72 5.24 7.31
CA ASN A 421 15.75 3.85 7.73
C ASN A 421 14.36 3.29 7.50
N SER A 422 14.18 2.53 6.42
CA SER A 422 12.96 1.78 6.19
C SER A 422 13.15 0.34 6.69
N ASP A 423 12.22 -0.18 7.50
CA ASP A 423 12.13 -1.61 7.87
C ASP A 423 12.05 -2.54 6.65
N VAL A 424 11.74 -1.96 5.51
CA VAL A 424 11.59 -2.60 4.23
C VAL A 424 12.90 -2.38 3.45
N ASN A 425 13.67 -3.46 3.24
CA ASN A 425 14.97 -3.52 2.55
C ASN A 425 14.96 -3.06 1.07
N TYR A 426 14.00 -2.25 0.63
CA TYR A 426 13.90 -1.79 -0.74
C TYR A 426 14.65 -0.47 -0.89
N SER A 427 15.79 -0.51 -1.58
CA SER A 427 16.27 0.66 -2.31
C SER A 427 15.30 0.97 -3.47
N PHE A 428 14.83 2.22 -3.54
CA PHE A 428 13.99 2.71 -4.64
C PHE A 428 14.86 3.16 -5.81
N GLY A 429 14.53 2.70 -7.03
CA GLY A 429 15.03 3.30 -8.27
C GLY A 429 16.50 3.00 -8.49
N ARG A 430 16.93 1.83 -8.00
CA ARG A 430 18.31 1.38 -8.02
C ARG A 430 18.37 -0.13 -8.24
N GLU A 431 19.57 -0.54 -8.64
CA GLU A 431 20.00 -1.92 -8.84
C GLU A 431 19.82 -2.76 -7.55
N ILE A 432 19.75 -4.09 -7.72
CA ILE A 432 19.75 -5.01 -6.57
C ILE A 432 21.11 -4.96 -5.90
N CYS A 433 21.12 -5.06 -4.57
CA CYS A 433 22.35 -5.24 -3.81
C CYS A 433 22.62 -6.71 -3.53
N GLY A 434 23.58 -7.26 -4.25
CA GLY A 434 24.12 -8.59 -4.00
C GLY A 434 24.98 -8.63 -2.74
N ALA A 435 25.23 -9.83 -2.22
CA ALA A 435 25.97 -10.02 -0.97
C ALA A 435 27.44 -9.54 -1.03
N SER A 436 27.97 -9.32 -2.24
CA SER A 436 29.36 -8.89 -2.45
C SER A 436 29.50 -7.42 -2.80
N ASP A 437 28.40 -6.66 -2.86
CA ASP A 437 28.44 -5.22 -3.09
C ASP A 437 28.88 -4.48 -1.83
N SER A 438 29.77 -3.52 -2.02
CA SER A 438 30.22 -2.65 -0.93
C SER A 438 29.35 -1.41 -0.82
N GLY A 439 28.88 -1.08 0.38
CA GLY A 439 28.18 0.19 0.64
C GLY A 439 26.69 0.18 0.30
N CYS A 440 26.07 -1.00 0.27
CA CYS A 440 24.64 -1.17 0.36
C CYS A 440 24.25 -2.43 1.15
N GLU A 441 23.02 -2.44 1.68
CA GLU A 441 22.52 -3.53 2.50
C GLU A 441 21.99 -4.69 1.64
N PRO A 442 22.26 -5.96 2.02
CA PRO A 442 21.74 -7.14 1.35
C PRO A 442 20.22 -7.09 1.19
N ASP A 443 19.74 -7.27 -0.04
CA ASP A 443 18.30 -7.25 -0.34
C ASP A 443 17.60 -8.55 0.08
N LYS A 444 16.28 -8.49 0.31
CA LYS A 444 15.44 -9.69 0.53
C LYS A 444 15.53 -10.69 -0.63
N PHE A 445 15.91 -10.20 -1.82
CA PHE A 445 16.12 -11.03 -3.00
C PHE A 445 17.41 -11.86 -2.94
N ASN A 446 18.24 -11.75 -1.90
CA ASN A 446 19.48 -12.54 -1.81
C ASN A 446 19.24 -14.03 -1.50
N ASP A 447 18.04 -14.40 -1.01
CA ASP A 447 17.68 -15.82 -0.89
C ASP A 447 17.64 -16.48 -2.28
N GLY A 448 18.46 -17.52 -2.46
CA GLY A 448 18.63 -18.23 -3.72
C GLY A 448 19.29 -17.44 -4.85
N LEU A 449 19.83 -16.23 -4.59
CA LEU A 449 20.52 -15.45 -5.62
C LEU A 449 21.89 -16.05 -5.94
N VAL A 450 22.14 -16.39 -7.21
CA VAL A 450 23.38 -17.05 -7.64
C VAL A 450 24.13 -16.29 -8.73
N GLY A 451 23.45 -15.39 -9.45
CA GLY A 451 24.06 -14.54 -10.46
C GLY A 451 23.41 -13.16 -10.48
N LEU A 452 24.23 -12.11 -10.40
CA LEU A 452 23.83 -10.72 -10.55
C LEU A 452 25.00 -9.99 -11.19
N TRP A 453 24.83 -9.48 -12.41
CA TRP A 453 25.90 -8.77 -13.12
C TRP A 453 25.42 -7.38 -13.53
N HIS A 454 25.84 -6.36 -12.77
CA HIS A 454 25.55 -4.96 -13.05
C HIS A 454 26.25 -4.50 -14.34
N LEU A 455 25.51 -4.38 -15.44
CA LEU A 455 26.05 -4.04 -16.77
C LEU A 455 26.34 -2.54 -16.96
N ASN A 456 26.68 -1.87 -15.87
CA ASN A 456 27.19 -0.51 -15.76
C ASN A 456 28.58 -0.47 -15.07
N GLU A 457 29.05 -1.59 -14.49
CA GLU A 457 30.26 -1.67 -13.69
C GLU A 457 31.32 -2.62 -14.27
N LYS A 458 31.92 -2.27 -15.42
CA LYS A 458 33.05 -3.03 -15.96
C LYS A 458 34.37 -2.67 -15.29
N ASN A 459 35.18 -3.68 -14.98
CA ASN A 459 36.55 -3.47 -14.54
C ASN A 459 37.54 -3.35 -15.73
N SER A 460 38.80 -3.01 -15.42
CA SER A 460 39.87 -2.81 -16.40
C SER A 460 40.24 -4.05 -17.23
N SER A 461 39.77 -5.24 -16.84
CA SER A 461 39.97 -6.51 -17.54
C SER A 461 38.74 -6.94 -18.36
N ASN A 462 37.82 -6.01 -18.66
CA ASN A 462 36.55 -6.28 -19.35
C ASN A 462 35.68 -7.33 -18.65
N LYS A 463 35.75 -7.40 -17.32
CA LYS A 463 34.85 -8.24 -16.52
C LYS A 463 33.78 -7.41 -15.86
N ILE A 464 32.60 -7.99 -15.73
CA ILE A 464 31.50 -7.55 -14.89
C ILE A 464 31.47 -8.44 -13.66
N PHE A 465 31.53 -7.83 -12.48
CA PHE A 465 31.55 -8.58 -11.23
C PHE A 465 30.23 -9.32 -11.03
N ASN A 466 30.28 -10.51 -10.44
CA ASN A 466 29.08 -11.18 -9.97
C ASN A 466 28.77 -10.72 -8.55
N SER A 467 27.91 -9.72 -8.41
CA SER A 467 27.56 -9.13 -7.11
C SER A 467 26.83 -10.09 -6.18
N ALA A 468 26.21 -11.14 -6.71
CA ALA A 468 25.54 -12.15 -5.91
C ALA A 468 26.49 -12.90 -4.97
N THR A 469 27.64 -13.35 -5.47
CA THR A 469 28.54 -14.27 -4.75
C THR A 469 29.98 -13.79 -4.65
N GLY A 470 30.36 -12.78 -5.44
CA GLY A 470 31.73 -12.29 -5.56
C GLY A 470 32.64 -13.23 -6.35
N GLU A 471 32.08 -14.28 -6.92
CA GLU A 471 32.76 -15.23 -7.78
C GLU A 471 32.03 -15.39 -9.12
N TRP A 472 32.75 -15.83 -10.15
CA TRP A 472 32.18 -16.17 -11.47
C TRP A 472 31.71 -14.93 -12.26
N ASP A 473 32.57 -13.91 -12.26
CA ASP A 473 32.45 -12.72 -13.09
C ASP A 473 32.10 -13.04 -14.55
N GLY A 474 31.20 -12.23 -15.10
CA GLY A 474 30.95 -12.18 -16.53
C GLY A 474 32.13 -11.56 -17.25
N THR A 475 32.54 -12.12 -18.39
CA THR A 475 33.52 -11.51 -19.28
C THR A 475 32.80 -10.90 -20.47
N LEU A 476 32.96 -9.60 -20.69
CA LEU A 476 32.53 -8.95 -21.93
C LEU A 476 33.41 -9.44 -23.07
N VAL A 477 32.78 -9.97 -24.12
CA VAL A 477 33.48 -10.55 -25.27
C VAL A 477 33.29 -9.64 -26.49
N ASN A 478 34.38 -9.40 -27.22
CA ASN A 478 34.45 -8.56 -28.42
C ASN A 478 34.09 -7.08 -28.16
N TYR A 479 33.08 -6.52 -28.83
CA TYR A 479 32.69 -5.12 -28.74
C TYR A 479 31.55 -4.87 -27.74
N ALA A 480 31.17 -5.88 -26.94
CA ALA A 480 30.30 -5.68 -25.80
C ALA A 480 30.96 -4.69 -24.83
N ASP A 481 30.25 -3.63 -24.48
CA ASP A 481 30.73 -2.57 -23.59
C ASP A 481 29.59 -2.11 -22.66
N VAL A 482 29.88 -1.33 -21.63
CA VAL A 482 28.92 -0.74 -20.68
C VAL A 482 28.71 0.76 -20.92
N ASN A 483 28.66 1.16 -22.19
CA ASN A 483 28.60 2.55 -22.62
C ASN A 483 27.24 2.95 -23.24
N GLY A 484 26.22 2.11 -23.08
CA GLY A 484 24.84 2.47 -23.42
C GLY A 484 24.26 3.48 -22.44
N VAL A 485 23.14 4.12 -22.77
CA VAL A 485 22.42 4.97 -21.80
C VAL A 485 21.52 4.08 -20.96
N GLY A 486 21.75 4.08 -19.65
CA GLY A 486 21.15 3.12 -18.74
C GLY A 486 19.71 3.39 -18.31
N LEU A 487 19.14 2.44 -17.59
CA LEU A 487 17.82 2.57 -16.95
C LEU A 487 17.88 3.58 -15.81
N TRP A 488 18.90 3.45 -14.96
CA TRP A 488 19.09 4.27 -13.76
C TRP A 488 20.16 5.33 -13.92
N ASP A 489 21.10 5.14 -14.84
CA ASP A 489 22.30 5.96 -14.95
C ASP A 489 22.74 6.17 -16.41
N SER A 490 23.98 6.62 -16.60
CA SER A 490 24.54 6.91 -17.92
C SER A 490 25.17 5.71 -18.62
N ASN A 491 25.07 4.49 -18.06
CA ASN A 491 25.78 3.30 -18.49
C ASN A 491 24.85 2.07 -18.53
N ALA A 492 24.73 1.44 -19.70
CA ALA A 492 24.12 0.12 -19.87
C ALA A 492 25.05 -0.79 -20.67
N GLY A 493 24.81 -2.09 -20.57
CA GLY A 493 25.40 -3.06 -21.48
C GLY A 493 24.95 -2.76 -22.91
N PHE A 494 25.86 -2.35 -23.77
CA PHE A 494 25.66 -2.11 -25.19
C PHE A 494 26.06 -3.34 -26.01
N PHE A 495 25.11 -3.85 -26.79
CA PHE A 495 25.30 -4.99 -27.67
C PHE A 495 25.01 -4.57 -29.11
N GLY A 496 26.05 -4.59 -29.96
CA GLY A 496 25.98 -4.15 -31.35
C GLY A 496 25.29 -5.13 -32.30
N GLY A 497 24.98 -6.35 -31.84
CA GLY A 497 24.27 -7.37 -32.61
C GLY A 497 25.14 -8.16 -33.58
N VAL A 498 26.46 -8.14 -33.44
CA VAL A 498 27.37 -8.86 -34.35
C VAL A 498 28.08 -10.02 -33.65
N ASN A 499 28.79 -9.73 -32.56
CA ASN A 499 29.52 -10.75 -31.81
C ASN A 499 29.62 -10.44 -30.30
N ASP A 500 28.79 -9.51 -29.85
CA ASP A 500 28.75 -8.95 -28.50
C ASP A 500 27.99 -9.89 -27.57
N GLN A 501 28.60 -10.22 -26.43
CA GLN A 501 28.00 -11.09 -25.41
C GLN A 501 28.75 -10.95 -24.10
N VAL A 502 28.06 -11.27 -23.00
CA VAL A 502 28.72 -11.59 -21.72
C VAL A 502 28.85 -13.11 -21.65
N ARG A 503 30.04 -13.59 -21.31
CA ARG A 503 30.32 -15.01 -21.08
C ARG A 503 30.64 -15.24 -19.61
N VAL A 504 29.89 -16.13 -18.96
CA VAL A 504 30.12 -16.60 -17.60
C VAL A 504 30.53 -18.07 -17.69
N SER A 505 31.72 -18.40 -17.18
CA SER A 505 32.24 -19.77 -17.20
C SER A 505 31.27 -20.75 -16.52
N HIS A 506 31.22 -21.98 -17.02
CA HIS A 506 30.33 -23.03 -16.51
C HIS A 506 30.38 -23.17 -14.97
N ARG A 507 29.18 -23.28 -14.39
CA ARG A 507 28.87 -23.55 -12.99
C ARG A 507 27.59 -24.40 -12.92
N GLU A 508 27.54 -25.33 -11.97
CA GLU A 508 26.40 -26.21 -11.71
C GLU A 508 25.26 -25.44 -11.00
N GLU A 509 25.61 -24.40 -10.24
CA GLU A 509 24.69 -23.50 -9.53
C GLU A 509 23.80 -22.70 -10.50
N LEU A 510 24.22 -22.58 -11.76
CA LEU A 510 23.46 -21.99 -12.87
C LEU A 510 22.65 -23.03 -13.66
N GLU A 511 22.55 -24.27 -13.18
CA GLU A 511 21.74 -25.37 -13.74
C GLU A 511 20.68 -25.92 -12.75
N PRO A 512 19.98 -25.08 -11.96
CA PRO A 512 19.10 -25.56 -10.90
C PRO A 512 17.81 -26.19 -11.44
N SER A 513 17.17 -27.03 -10.62
CA SER A 513 15.90 -27.68 -10.96
C SER A 513 14.69 -26.75 -10.87
N ASP A 514 14.81 -25.60 -10.22
CA ASP A 514 13.89 -24.46 -10.26
C ASP A 514 14.74 -23.22 -10.54
N ILE A 515 14.27 -22.28 -11.35
CA ILE A 515 15.08 -21.11 -11.73
C ILE A 515 14.20 -19.88 -11.91
N THR A 516 14.76 -18.73 -11.57
CA THR A 516 14.24 -17.44 -12.03
C THR A 516 15.34 -16.69 -12.76
N MET A 517 15.05 -16.19 -13.96
CA MET A 517 15.95 -15.32 -14.71
C MET A 517 15.26 -13.98 -14.93
N SER A 518 15.88 -12.89 -14.51
CA SER A 518 15.43 -11.51 -14.76
C SER A 518 16.40 -10.78 -15.67
N ILE A 519 15.87 -9.92 -16.53
CA ILE A 519 16.68 -9.06 -17.41
C ILE A 519 15.88 -7.82 -17.81
N TRP A 520 16.52 -6.66 -17.80
CA TRP A 520 16.02 -5.46 -18.46
C TRP A 520 16.58 -5.38 -19.87
N ILE A 521 15.72 -5.14 -20.85
CA ILE A 521 16.12 -5.04 -22.26
C ILE A 521 15.57 -3.77 -22.91
N ASN A 522 16.36 -3.18 -23.80
CA ASN A 522 15.93 -2.13 -24.71
C ASN A 522 16.43 -2.47 -26.14
N PRO A 523 15.68 -3.32 -26.87
CA PRO A 523 16.10 -3.84 -28.17
C PRO A 523 15.98 -2.75 -29.24
N THR A 524 17.01 -2.58 -30.06
CA THR A 524 16.95 -1.69 -31.25
C THR A 524 16.62 -2.46 -32.53
N SER A 525 16.80 -3.78 -32.50
CA SER A 525 16.35 -4.71 -33.53
C SER A 525 16.26 -6.12 -32.99
N TRP A 526 15.28 -6.87 -33.50
CA TRP A 526 15.17 -8.32 -33.30
C TRP A 526 15.81 -9.14 -34.43
N SER A 527 16.28 -8.49 -35.50
CA SER A 527 16.79 -9.16 -36.69
C SER A 527 18.26 -9.55 -36.55
N HIS A 528 18.55 -10.70 -35.97
CA HIS A 528 19.86 -11.34 -36.08
C HIS A 528 19.82 -12.54 -37.03
N ASN A 529 20.56 -12.48 -38.14
CA ASN A 529 20.58 -13.50 -39.21
C ASN A 529 19.18 -13.99 -39.64
N SER A 530 18.16 -13.12 -39.54
CA SER A 530 16.74 -13.40 -39.82
C SER A 530 16.11 -14.59 -39.07
N THR A 531 16.70 -15.08 -37.97
CA THR A 531 16.23 -16.30 -37.28
C THR A 531 15.84 -16.04 -35.82
N ALA A 532 16.83 -15.85 -34.95
CA ALA A 532 16.61 -15.67 -33.51
C ALA A 532 17.64 -14.73 -32.88
N THR A 533 17.24 -14.13 -31.75
CA THR A 533 18.05 -13.18 -30.97
C THR A 533 18.12 -13.64 -29.52
N SER A 534 19.34 -13.86 -29.01
CA SER A 534 19.56 -14.40 -27.66
C SER A 534 19.34 -13.37 -26.55
N LEU A 535 18.75 -13.78 -25.42
CA LEU A 535 18.75 -13.04 -24.16
C LEU A 535 19.62 -13.75 -23.11
N PHE A 536 19.25 -15.00 -22.77
CA PHE A 536 20.05 -15.91 -21.94
C PHE A 536 20.23 -17.25 -22.67
N SER A 537 21.44 -17.78 -22.67
CA SER A 537 21.73 -19.10 -23.22
C SER A 537 22.70 -19.87 -22.36
N LYS A 538 22.32 -21.08 -21.95
CA LYS A 538 23.21 -22.05 -21.31
C LYS A 538 22.88 -23.42 -21.86
N ARG A 539 23.50 -23.74 -23.00
CA ARG A 539 23.21 -24.96 -23.76
C ARG A 539 24.42 -25.47 -24.54
N SER A 540 24.50 -26.78 -24.65
CA SER A 540 25.51 -27.51 -25.43
C SER A 540 25.03 -27.87 -26.84
N SER A 541 23.71 -27.87 -27.06
CA SER A 541 23.05 -28.18 -28.34
C SER A 541 21.64 -27.56 -28.39
N TYR A 542 20.93 -27.72 -29.51
CA TYR A 542 19.53 -27.26 -29.62
C TYR A 542 18.57 -27.94 -28.62
N GLN A 543 18.95 -29.10 -28.07
CA GLN A 543 18.16 -29.88 -27.11
C GLN A 543 18.97 -30.23 -25.86
N GLY A 544 19.89 -29.38 -25.41
CA GLY A 544 20.67 -29.67 -24.19
C GLY A 544 20.96 -28.39 -23.44
N GLY A 545 20.04 -27.98 -22.58
CA GLY A 545 20.12 -26.77 -21.77
C GLY A 545 18.89 -25.88 -21.83
N PHE A 546 19.08 -24.61 -21.48
CA PHE A 546 18.05 -23.58 -21.59
C PHE A 546 18.46 -22.46 -22.55
N PHE A 547 17.45 -21.87 -23.18
CA PHE A 547 17.62 -20.74 -24.07
C PHE A 547 16.38 -19.84 -24.00
N LEU A 548 16.54 -18.61 -23.52
CA LEU A 548 15.53 -17.56 -23.55
C LEU A 548 15.90 -16.58 -24.67
N PHE A 549 15.01 -16.41 -25.64
CA PHE A 549 15.34 -15.72 -26.89
C PHE A 549 14.10 -15.18 -27.59
N TYR A 550 14.29 -14.23 -28.48
CA TYR A 550 13.26 -13.82 -29.44
C TYR A 550 13.36 -14.65 -30.72
N LEU A 551 12.24 -15.16 -31.22
CA LEU A 551 12.18 -15.93 -32.46
C LEU A 551 11.44 -15.15 -33.55
N ASN A 552 12.11 -14.86 -34.67
CA ASN A 552 11.54 -13.99 -35.70
C ASN A 552 10.30 -14.56 -36.37
N ASN A 553 10.22 -15.89 -36.53
CA ASN A 553 9.08 -16.53 -37.21
C ASN A 553 7.78 -16.41 -36.41
N SER A 554 7.84 -16.49 -35.08
CA SER A 554 6.68 -16.25 -34.21
C SER A 554 6.56 -14.80 -33.77
N SER A 555 7.61 -14.01 -34.01
CA SER A 555 7.75 -12.63 -33.55
C SER A 555 7.66 -12.46 -32.04
N SER A 556 8.05 -13.47 -31.26
CA SER A 556 7.79 -13.54 -29.82
C SER A 556 8.98 -14.06 -29.01
N ILE A 557 8.96 -13.81 -27.70
CA ILE A 557 9.84 -14.46 -26.73
C ILE A 557 9.52 -15.96 -26.67
N ASN A 558 10.57 -16.76 -26.72
CA ASN A 558 10.54 -18.20 -26.66
C ASN A 558 11.52 -18.68 -25.58
N TRP A 559 11.16 -19.80 -24.94
CA TRP A 559 11.98 -20.43 -23.92
C TRP A 559 12.11 -21.93 -24.17
N ASP A 560 13.33 -22.37 -24.47
CA ASP A 560 13.68 -23.79 -24.53
C ASP A 560 14.17 -24.27 -23.14
N TRP A 561 13.70 -25.43 -22.67
CA TRP A 561 14.19 -26.08 -21.44
C TRP A 561 14.30 -27.60 -21.63
N CYS A 562 15.49 -28.09 -21.98
CA CYS A 562 15.69 -29.46 -22.48
C CYS A 562 16.81 -30.21 -21.75
N ASP A 563 16.59 -31.50 -21.50
CA ASP A 563 17.64 -32.44 -21.09
C ASP A 563 18.45 -32.87 -22.30
N LEU A 564 19.76 -33.12 -22.12
CA LEU A 564 20.62 -33.56 -23.21
C LEU A 564 20.06 -34.80 -23.92
N GLY A 565 19.74 -34.66 -25.21
CA GLY A 565 19.20 -35.75 -26.03
C GLY A 565 17.68 -35.91 -25.97
N SER A 566 16.95 -35.00 -25.31
CA SER A 566 15.48 -34.97 -25.32
C SER A 566 14.90 -34.30 -26.57
N SER A 567 13.59 -34.37 -26.75
CA SER A 567 12.89 -33.48 -27.68
C SER A 567 13.00 -32.02 -27.22
N GLN A 568 12.91 -31.09 -28.17
CA GLN A 568 12.92 -29.67 -27.87
C GLN A 568 11.64 -29.27 -27.11
N ASN A 569 11.79 -28.85 -25.86
CA ASN A 569 10.70 -28.34 -25.03
C ASN A 569 10.62 -26.82 -25.14
N ARG A 570 10.32 -26.37 -26.36
CA ARG A 570 10.10 -24.95 -26.65
C ARG A 570 8.73 -24.51 -26.13
N TRP A 571 8.72 -23.35 -25.50
CA TRP A 571 7.50 -22.62 -25.19
C TRP A 571 7.55 -21.26 -25.88
N ASP A 572 6.56 -21.00 -26.74
CA ASP A 572 6.29 -19.67 -27.31
C ASP A 572 5.39 -18.91 -26.34
N THR A 573 5.85 -17.77 -25.84
CA THR A 573 5.10 -17.00 -24.83
C THR A 573 4.11 -16.03 -25.47
N GLU A 574 4.15 -15.87 -26.80
CA GLU A 574 3.38 -14.89 -27.58
C GLU A 574 3.70 -13.42 -27.26
N TYR A 575 4.62 -13.14 -26.33
CA TYR A 575 5.00 -11.77 -25.99
C TYR A 575 5.99 -11.18 -26.99
N THR A 576 5.67 -10.00 -27.52
CA THR A 576 6.56 -9.22 -28.39
C THR A 576 7.04 -7.98 -27.64
N PRO A 577 8.28 -7.91 -27.16
CA PRO A 577 8.76 -6.70 -26.51
C PRO A 577 8.94 -5.57 -27.54
N PRO A 578 8.50 -4.35 -27.22
CA PRO A 578 8.62 -3.20 -28.11
C PRO A 578 10.10 -2.81 -28.36
N LEU A 579 10.37 -2.25 -29.53
CA LEU A 579 11.69 -1.69 -29.83
C LEU A 579 11.88 -0.34 -29.12
N ASN A 580 13.14 -0.02 -28.80
CA ASN A 580 13.57 1.25 -28.23
C ASN A 580 12.86 1.62 -26.92
N THR A 581 12.40 0.61 -26.17
CA THR A 581 11.67 0.77 -24.91
C THR A 581 12.22 -0.23 -23.89
N TRP A 582 12.57 0.25 -22.71
CA TRP A 582 12.99 -0.62 -21.61
C TRP A 582 11.83 -1.53 -21.20
N THR A 583 12.09 -2.83 -21.14
CA THR A 583 11.15 -3.85 -20.70
C THR A 583 11.84 -4.79 -19.72
N ASN A 584 11.22 -5.04 -18.56
CA ASN A 584 11.68 -6.09 -17.64
C ASN A 584 11.02 -7.42 -18.02
N LEU A 585 11.84 -8.43 -18.25
CA LEU A 585 11.40 -9.80 -18.49
C LEU A 585 11.86 -10.67 -17.32
N VAL A 586 10.92 -11.36 -16.69
CA VAL A 586 11.24 -12.36 -15.65
C VAL A 586 10.66 -13.72 -16.06
N ALA A 587 11.56 -14.67 -16.30
CA ALA A 587 11.24 -16.04 -16.64
C ALA A 587 11.39 -16.93 -15.40
N VAL A 588 10.27 -17.46 -14.90
CA VAL A 588 10.23 -18.31 -13.71
C VAL A 588 9.90 -19.74 -14.12
N ARG A 589 10.63 -20.72 -13.60
CA ARG A 589 10.34 -22.15 -13.75
C ARG A 589 10.34 -22.81 -12.39
N ASN A 590 9.34 -23.64 -12.16
CA ASN A 590 9.27 -24.57 -11.05
C ASN A 590 8.89 -25.98 -11.57
N ASN A 591 8.58 -26.90 -10.65
CA ASN A 591 8.12 -28.25 -10.99
C ASN A 591 6.71 -28.34 -11.62
N THR A 592 5.90 -27.28 -11.54
CA THR A 592 4.53 -27.25 -12.11
C THR A 592 4.48 -26.64 -13.50
N GLY A 593 5.44 -25.78 -13.86
CA GLY A 593 5.38 -25.05 -15.11
C GLY A 593 6.45 -23.99 -15.31
N ARG A 594 6.24 -23.18 -16.35
CA ARG A 594 7.04 -22.00 -16.68
C ARG A 594 6.12 -20.78 -16.81
N TYR A 595 6.62 -19.63 -16.39
CA TYR A 595 5.89 -18.38 -16.28
C TYR A 595 6.75 -17.25 -16.83
N LEU A 596 6.14 -16.37 -17.62
CA LEU A 596 6.77 -15.15 -18.12
C LEU A 596 6.04 -13.98 -17.49
N TYR A 597 6.77 -13.18 -16.74
CA TYR A 597 6.32 -11.89 -16.26
C TYR A 597 6.94 -10.79 -17.11
N VAL A 598 6.15 -9.78 -17.40
CA VAL A 598 6.52 -8.58 -18.15
C VAL A 598 6.22 -7.41 -17.25
N ASN A 599 7.24 -6.60 -16.96
CA ASN A 599 7.08 -5.39 -16.14
C ASN A 599 6.37 -5.70 -14.81
N GLY A 600 6.82 -6.75 -14.12
CA GLY A 600 6.30 -7.21 -12.83
C GLY A 600 4.98 -8.01 -12.89
N ASN A 601 4.26 -8.01 -14.02
CA ASN A 601 2.96 -8.67 -14.14
C ASN A 601 3.07 -10.01 -14.87
N LEU A 602 2.31 -11.02 -14.43
CA LEU A 602 2.23 -12.30 -15.15
C LEU A 602 1.61 -12.07 -16.53
N PHE A 603 2.36 -12.37 -17.60
CA PHE A 603 1.89 -12.21 -18.97
C PHE A 603 1.35 -13.53 -19.54
N SER A 604 2.13 -14.61 -19.42
CA SER A 604 1.79 -15.93 -19.97
C SER A 604 2.42 -17.03 -19.14
N TRP A 605 1.86 -18.24 -19.23
CA TRP A 605 2.37 -19.43 -18.54
C TRP A 605 2.12 -20.71 -19.34
N THR A 606 2.86 -21.76 -18.99
CA THR A 606 2.61 -23.14 -19.45
C THR A 606 2.76 -24.12 -18.28
N ASN A 607 1.91 -25.14 -18.24
CA ASN A 607 2.01 -26.28 -17.31
C ASN A 607 3.07 -27.30 -17.75
N VAL A 608 3.83 -27.01 -18.81
CA VAL A 608 4.95 -27.82 -19.26
C VAL A 608 6.25 -27.23 -18.70
N ALA A 609 6.69 -27.76 -17.55
CA ALA A 609 7.97 -27.39 -16.93
C ALA A 609 9.19 -27.78 -17.78
N GLY A 610 9.05 -28.73 -18.71
CA GLY A 610 10.16 -29.32 -19.46
C GLY A 610 10.85 -30.45 -18.69
N ALA A 611 12.16 -30.63 -18.90
CA ALA A 611 12.99 -31.54 -18.12
C ALA A 611 12.75 -31.41 -16.60
N SER A 612 12.64 -32.53 -15.88
CA SER A 612 12.24 -32.56 -14.46
C SER A 612 13.40 -32.44 -13.46
N LYS A 613 14.66 -32.48 -13.94
CA LYS A 613 15.88 -32.24 -13.15
C LYS A 613 16.60 -31.00 -13.66
N GLY A 614 17.56 -30.48 -12.88
CA GLY A 614 18.51 -29.47 -13.34
C GLY A 614 19.19 -29.93 -14.63
N ILE A 615 19.31 -29.03 -15.60
CA ILE A 615 19.86 -29.30 -16.93
C ILE A 615 21.39 -29.39 -16.88
N SER A 616 21.99 -30.58 -16.86
CA SER A 616 23.45 -30.71 -16.87
C SER A 616 24.02 -30.58 -18.28
N THR A 617 24.62 -29.43 -18.60
CA THR A 617 25.14 -29.16 -19.94
C THR A 617 26.66 -29.04 -19.99
N GLY A 618 27.32 -28.79 -18.85
CA GLY A 618 28.74 -28.45 -18.81
C GLY A 618 29.09 -27.15 -19.56
N SER A 619 28.08 -26.40 -20.03
CA SER A 619 28.26 -25.24 -20.90
C SER A 619 28.32 -23.95 -20.11
N ASP A 620 29.01 -22.97 -20.68
CA ASP A 620 29.04 -21.59 -20.17
C ASP A 620 27.66 -20.95 -20.31
N LEU A 621 27.38 -19.98 -19.44
CA LEU A 621 26.23 -19.09 -19.56
C LEU A 621 26.61 -17.90 -20.45
N PHE A 622 25.71 -17.53 -21.36
CA PHE A 622 25.83 -16.37 -22.22
C PHE A 622 24.65 -15.43 -22.01
N ILE A 623 24.94 -14.14 -21.91
CA ILE A 623 23.95 -13.05 -21.85
C ILE A 623 24.09 -12.21 -23.11
N GLY A 624 22.97 -11.97 -23.79
CA GLY A 624 22.94 -11.30 -25.11
C GLY A 624 23.57 -12.11 -26.25
N GLY A 625 23.97 -13.36 -25.98
CA GLY A 625 24.71 -14.22 -26.91
C GLY A 625 24.33 -15.68 -26.79
N ASP A 626 24.77 -16.47 -27.76
CA ASP A 626 24.56 -17.91 -27.80
C ASP A 626 25.74 -18.61 -28.47
N PHE A 627 26.20 -19.71 -27.87
CA PHE A 627 27.31 -20.49 -28.38
C PHE A 627 26.92 -21.40 -29.55
N VAL A 628 25.75 -22.06 -29.46
CA VAL A 628 25.37 -23.16 -30.37
C VAL A 628 25.11 -22.68 -31.80
N ALA A 629 24.31 -21.62 -31.95
CA ALA A 629 23.88 -21.10 -33.24
C ALA A 629 24.42 -19.70 -33.53
N GLY A 630 25.12 -19.09 -32.57
CA GLY A 630 25.73 -17.77 -32.77
C GLY A 630 24.73 -16.61 -32.74
N TYR A 631 23.55 -16.76 -32.14
CA TYR A 631 22.54 -15.68 -32.05
C TYR A 631 23.01 -14.53 -31.15
N ARG A 632 22.71 -13.28 -31.52
CA ARG A 632 23.19 -12.06 -30.82
C ARG A 632 22.07 -11.06 -30.58
N PHE A 633 22.12 -10.42 -29.42
CA PHE A 633 21.27 -9.30 -29.05
C PHE A 633 21.77 -8.00 -29.67
N LYS A 634 20.83 -7.14 -30.10
CA LYS A 634 21.14 -5.79 -30.55
C LYS A 634 20.32 -4.76 -29.79
N GLY A 635 20.98 -3.99 -28.94
CA GLY A 635 20.35 -2.99 -28.07
C GLY A 635 21.06 -2.89 -26.74
N LEU A 636 20.30 -2.51 -25.71
CA LEU A 636 20.79 -2.37 -24.35
C LEU A 636 20.26 -3.48 -23.44
N ILE A 637 21.10 -3.95 -22.52
CA ILE A 637 20.74 -4.91 -21.46
C ILE A 637 21.21 -4.35 -20.12
N GLU A 638 20.39 -4.52 -19.09
CA GLU A 638 20.74 -4.24 -17.69
C GLU A 638 20.18 -5.30 -16.73
N GLU A 639 20.80 -5.37 -15.55
CA GLU A 639 20.52 -6.33 -14.47
C GLU A 639 20.12 -7.73 -14.96
N PRO A 640 21.00 -8.45 -15.68
CA PRO A 640 20.85 -9.89 -15.80
C PRO A 640 21.01 -10.55 -14.42
N ILE A 641 19.96 -11.22 -13.96
CA ILE A 641 19.89 -11.84 -12.63
C ILE A 641 19.43 -13.29 -12.75
N ILE A 642 20.00 -14.17 -11.93
CA ILE A 642 19.60 -15.56 -11.82
C ILE A 642 19.45 -15.96 -10.35
N TRP A 643 18.29 -16.51 -10.03
CA TRP A 643 18.03 -17.22 -8.79
C TRP A 643 17.92 -18.72 -9.03
N ASN A 644 18.43 -19.52 -8.09
CA ASN A 644 18.30 -20.97 -8.08
C ASN A 644 16.99 -21.49 -7.47
N ARG A 645 15.97 -20.63 -7.46
CA ARG A 645 14.61 -20.91 -7.02
C ARG A 645 13.60 -20.18 -7.89
N ALA A 646 12.34 -20.62 -7.81
CA ALA A 646 11.23 -19.88 -8.37
C ALA A 646 10.83 -18.71 -7.45
N LEU A 647 10.86 -17.48 -7.96
CA LEU A 647 10.27 -16.34 -7.27
C LEU A 647 8.74 -16.41 -7.35
N SER A 648 8.06 -15.98 -6.28
CA SER A 648 6.62 -15.77 -6.26
C SER A 648 6.22 -14.56 -7.12
N SER A 649 4.94 -14.47 -7.50
CA SER A 649 4.42 -13.32 -8.25
C SER A 649 4.65 -11.98 -7.52
N ASN A 650 4.54 -11.97 -6.19
CA ASN A 650 4.77 -10.78 -5.38
C ASN A 650 6.25 -10.39 -5.37
N GLU A 651 7.16 -11.36 -5.25
CA GLU A 651 8.59 -11.09 -5.35
C GLU A 651 8.97 -10.54 -6.74
N VAL A 652 8.39 -11.06 -7.82
CA VAL A 652 8.63 -10.55 -9.18
C VAL A 652 8.12 -9.12 -9.35
N LEU A 653 6.93 -8.83 -8.82
CA LEU A 653 6.36 -7.49 -8.86
C LEU A 653 7.19 -6.49 -8.05
N ASP A 654 7.64 -6.89 -6.87
CA ASP A 654 8.51 -6.09 -6.00
C ASP A 654 9.86 -5.82 -6.65
N LEU A 655 10.43 -6.83 -7.33
CA LEU A 655 11.66 -6.71 -8.10
C LEU A 655 11.54 -5.65 -9.20
N TYR A 656 10.48 -5.72 -10.01
CA TYR A 656 10.23 -4.73 -11.07
C TYR A 656 10.11 -3.32 -10.49
N ARG A 657 9.32 -3.16 -9.42
CA ARG A 657 9.10 -1.89 -8.74
C ARG A 657 10.36 -1.25 -8.22
N LYS A 658 11.22 -2.05 -7.57
CA LYS A 658 12.54 -1.63 -7.10
C LYS A 658 13.31 -0.94 -8.22
N GLY A 659 13.24 -1.49 -9.42
CA GLY A 659 13.91 -0.97 -10.61
C GLY A 659 13.26 0.26 -11.27
N ILE A 660 12.07 0.73 -10.90
CA ILE A 660 11.43 1.86 -11.63
C ILE A 660 10.88 2.98 -10.75
N ILE A 661 10.79 2.75 -9.45
CA ILE A 661 10.23 3.72 -8.51
C ILE A 661 11.35 4.54 -7.92
N ILE A 662 11.28 5.86 -8.06
CA ILE A 662 12.23 6.80 -7.51
C ILE A 662 11.57 7.50 -6.33
N LEU A 663 12.28 7.51 -5.20
CA LEU A 663 11.91 8.25 -4.00
C LEU A 663 12.50 9.66 -4.07
N ASP A 664 11.64 10.67 -4.00
CA ASP A 664 12.01 12.07 -3.82
C ASP A 664 11.46 12.57 -2.47
N LEU A 665 12.14 13.55 -1.86
CA LEU A 665 11.72 14.16 -0.59
C LEU A 665 11.75 15.69 -0.67
N ASP A 666 10.77 16.36 -0.06
CA ASP A 666 10.88 17.78 0.29
C ASP A 666 11.03 17.90 1.81
N VAL A 667 12.21 18.28 2.30
CA VAL A 667 12.46 18.46 3.73
C VAL A 667 12.34 19.94 4.08
N TYR A 668 11.59 20.29 5.11
CA TYR A 668 11.27 21.67 5.43
C TYR A 668 11.22 21.97 6.93
N THR A 669 11.48 23.22 7.30
CA THR A 669 11.31 23.69 8.68
C THR A 669 10.03 24.50 8.84
N CYS A 670 9.45 24.49 10.04
CA CYS A 670 8.18 25.17 10.34
C CYS A 670 8.27 25.96 11.64
N SER A 671 7.42 26.98 11.81
CA SER A 671 7.34 27.77 13.04
C SER A 671 6.55 27.12 14.17
N ASP A 672 5.73 26.12 13.85
CA ASP A 672 4.77 25.52 14.78
C ASP A 672 4.59 24.01 14.54
N VAL A 673 4.01 23.35 15.54
CA VAL A 673 3.82 21.89 15.60
C VAL A 673 2.85 21.35 14.54
N SER A 674 2.04 22.22 13.92
CA SER A 674 1.13 21.79 12.85
C SER A 674 1.78 21.85 11.47
N CYS A 675 2.96 22.47 11.36
CA CYS A 675 3.63 22.75 10.09
C CYS A 675 2.69 23.35 9.03
N SER A 676 1.68 24.12 9.44
CA SER A 676 0.67 24.70 8.56
C SER A 676 1.28 25.63 7.50
N ASN A 677 2.46 26.19 7.77
CA ASN A 677 3.27 26.93 6.81
C ASN A 677 4.75 26.48 6.86
N LYS A 678 5.33 26.22 5.68
CA LYS A 678 6.75 25.90 5.54
C LYS A 678 7.58 27.18 5.60
N SER A 679 8.46 27.30 6.61
CA SER A 679 9.37 28.44 6.79
C SER A 679 10.53 28.41 5.81
N SER A 680 11.05 27.23 5.49
CA SER A 680 12.09 26.98 4.48
C SER A 680 12.00 25.52 4.04
N SER A 681 12.34 25.21 2.80
CA SER A 681 12.32 23.84 2.28
C SER A 681 13.48 23.53 1.34
N GLN A 682 13.77 22.25 1.19
CA GLN A 682 14.75 21.73 0.27
C GLN A 682 14.27 20.41 -0.33
N TYR A 683 14.27 20.37 -1.66
CA TYR A 683 13.87 19.22 -2.44
C TYR A 683 15.07 18.33 -2.80
N PHE A 684 14.90 17.03 -2.62
CA PHE A 684 15.86 15.98 -2.92
C PHE A 684 15.24 14.98 -3.89
N THR A 685 15.98 14.64 -4.94
CA THR A 685 15.57 13.62 -5.90
C THR A 685 16.35 12.34 -5.72
N ASN A 686 15.72 11.19 -5.94
CA ASN A 686 16.35 9.87 -5.87
C ASN A 686 17.11 9.64 -4.55
N VAL A 687 16.40 9.86 -3.45
CA VAL A 687 16.97 9.84 -2.11
C VAL A 687 17.42 8.43 -1.74
N PRO A 688 18.68 8.24 -1.33
CA PRO A 688 19.20 6.92 -1.00
C PRO A 688 18.65 6.40 0.34
N ASN A 689 18.27 5.12 0.36
CA ASN A 689 18.00 4.40 1.61
C ASN A 689 19.32 4.13 2.38
N SER A 690 19.25 4.18 3.72
CA SER A 690 20.35 3.88 4.66
C SER A 690 21.65 4.68 4.44
N LYS A 691 21.61 5.82 3.74
CA LYS A 691 22.75 6.74 3.56
C LYS A 691 22.43 8.11 4.15
N ILE A 692 23.47 8.75 4.68
CA ILE A 692 23.39 10.13 5.17
C ILE A 692 23.20 11.06 3.98
N VAL A 693 22.16 11.89 4.06
CA VAL A 693 21.86 12.97 3.11
C VAL A 693 22.05 14.30 3.82
N GLU A 694 22.99 15.10 3.33
CA GLU A 694 23.27 16.42 3.88
C GLU A 694 22.17 17.42 3.50
N LEU A 695 21.65 18.11 4.50
CA LEU A 695 20.74 19.24 4.35
C LEU A 695 21.56 20.50 4.04
N GLY A 696 21.05 21.29 3.12
CA GLY A 696 21.52 22.64 2.83
C GLY A 696 21.11 23.61 3.94
N SER A 697 21.14 24.91 3.63
CA SER A 697 20.83 25.96 4.60
C SER A 697 19.32 26.10 4.84
N LEU A 698 18.74 25.16 5.58
CA LEU A 698 17.40 25.30 6.14
C LEU A 698 17.42 26.34 7.27
N LEU A 699 16.30 27.05 7.44
CA LEU A 699 16.18 28.03 8.54
C LEU A 699 16.17 27.31 9.88
N ASN A 700 17.00 27.79 10.82
CA ASN A 700 17.02 27.35 12.21
C ASN A 700 15.60 27.38 12.81
N SER A 701 15.09 26.20 13.17
CA SER A 701 13.74 26.04 13.70
C SER A 701 13.61 24.87 14.67
N ARG A 702 12.55 24.89 15.47
CA ARG A 702 12.21 23.81 16.41
C ARG A 702 11.60 22.60 15.71
N TYR A 703 10.85 22.84 14.63
CA TYR A 703 10.11 21.81 13.91
C TYR A 703 10.70 21.57 12.53
N LEU A 704 10.86 20.29 12.17
CA LEU A 704 11.19 19.82 10.83
C LEU A 704 10.06 18.90 10.36
N GLY A 705 9.56 19.14 9.15
CA GLY A 705 8.67 18.23 8.44
C GLY A 705 9.32 17.76 7.15
N PHE A 706 8.71 16.76 6.52
CA PHE A 706 9.10 16.32 5.19
C PHE A 706 7.88 15.80 4.42
N ASP A 707 7.90 15.99 3.11
CA ASP A 707 6.95 15.37 2.19
C ASP A 707 7.67 14.29 1.40
N VAL A 708 7.02 13.13 1.27
CA VAL A 708 7.52 12.00 0.48
C VAL A 708 6.82 11.97 -0.86
N PHE A 709 7.60 11.78 -1.93
CA PHE A 709 7.09 11.64 -3.28
C PHE A 709 7.68 10.36 -3.88
N PHE A 710 6.83 9.51 -4.45
CA PHE A 710 7.32 8.46 -5.35
C PHE A 710 6.95 8.85 -6.78
N ARG A 711 7.96 8.82 -7.64
CA ARG A 711 7.78 9.03 -9.08
C ARG A 711 8.41 7.89 -9.85
N LYS A 712 8.11 7.86 -11.14
CA LYS A 712 8.64 6.89 -12.08
C LYS A 712 9.99 7.32 -12.63
N ALA A 713 10.84 6.35 -12.98
CA ALA A 713 12.00 6.59 -13.84
C ALA A 713 11.56 7.12 -15.22
N SER A 714 12.32 8.07 -15.77
CA SER A 714 12.02 8.67 -17.08
C SER A 714 12.08 7.62 -18.20
N GLY A 715 11.17 7.71 -19.18
CA GLY A 715 11.19 6.83 -20.37
C GLY A 715 10.27 5.60 -20.29
N PHE A 716 9.45 5.50 -19.24
CA PHE A 716 8.45 4.44 -19.13
C PHE A 716 7.05 5.04 -19.26
N GLU A 717 6.14 4.33 -19.95
CA GLU A 717 4.71 4.72 -20.05
C GLU A 717 3.79 3.74 -19.31
N ASP A 718 4.16 2.45 -19.20
CA ASP A 718 3.44 1.41 -18.44
C ASP A 718 3.75 1.42 -16.94
N PHE A 719 3.39 2.50 -16.26
CA PHE A 719 3.32 2.50 -14.80
C PHE A 719 1.86 2.42 -14.41
N ASN A 720 1.46 1.20 -14.11
CA ASN A 720 0.31 0.97 -13.26
C ASN A 720 0.80 1.12 -11.82
N ALA A 721 0.69 2.34 -11.32
CA ALA A 721 0.52 2.70 -9.92
C ALA A 721 0.17 1.54 -8.95
N LYS A 722 -0.86 0.80 -9.34
CA LYS A 722 -1.50 -0.45 -8.87
C LYS A 722 -1.18 -1.12 -7.55
N ASP A 723 0.02 -1.10 -6.96
CA ASP A 723 0.20 -1.86 -5.70
C ASP A 723 1.30 -1.30 -4.77
N TYR A 724 1.22 -0.01 -4.41
CA TYR A 724 1.98 0.54 -3.28
C TYR A 724 1.06 0.72 -2.07
N PHE A 725 1.18 -0.18 -1.10
CA PHE A 725 0.80 0.12 0.28
C PHE A 725 1.83 1.09 0.85
N VAL A 726 1.56 2.41 0.82
CA VAL A 726 2.41 3.41 1.50
C VAL A 726 2.34 3.29 3.03
N GLY A 727 1.42 2.48 3.53
CA GLY A 727 1.29 2.17 4.95
C GLY A 727 2.58 1.54 5.49
N SER A 728 3.31 2.32 6.28
CA SER A 728 4.48 1.99 7.13
C SER A 728 5.91 2.20 6.59
N PHE A 729 6.14 2.88 5.45
CA PHE A 729 7.49 3.01 4.88
C PHE A 729 8.53 3.77 5.70
N ILE A 730 8.09 4.75 6.50
CA ILE A 730 9.00 5.63 7.23
C ILE A 730 8.61 5.54 8.69
N LYS A 731 9.12 4.51 9.36
CA LYS A 731 8.97 4.41 10.81
C LYS A 731 9.98 5.30 11.52
N ASP A 732 11.19 5.46 10.98
CA ASP A 732 12.26 6.16 11.69
C ASP A 732 13.05 7.13 10.80
N PHE A 733 12.80 8.43 10.99
CA PHE A 733 13.81 9.46 10.71
C PHE A 733 14.78 9.50 11.89
N ASN A 734 15.89 8.77 11.80
CA ASN A 734 17.00 8.98 12.72
C ASN A 734 17.77 10.23 12.26
N LEU A 735 17.32 11.40 12.70
CA LEU A 735 18.07 12.63 12.56
C LEU A 735 19.25 12.61 13.53
N ILE A 736 20.44 12.38 13.01
CA ILE A 736 21.68 12.48 13.79
C ILE A 736 21.98 13.97 13.98
N TYR A 737 21.58 14.51 15.12
CA TYR A 737 21.90 15.86 15.55
C TYR A 737 23.36 15.92 16.06
N TYR A 738 24.22 16.69 15.38
CA TYR A 738 25.50 17.12 15.95
C TYR A 738 25.33 18.51 16.55
N LYS A 739 25.63 18.60 17.84
CA LYS A 739 25.47 19.78 18.71
C LYS A 739 26.61 20.77 18.56
#